data_AF-A0A9P1DYJ0-F1
#
_entry.id   AF-A0A9P1DYJ0-F1
#
_cell.length_a   1.000
_cell.length_b   1.000
_cell.length_c   1.000
_cell.angle_alpha   90.00
_cell.angle_beta   90.00
_cell.angle_gamma   90.00
#
_symmetry.space_group_name_H-M   'P 1'
#
loop_
_entity.id
_entity.type
_entity.pdbx_description
1 polymer ?
#
loop_
_entity_poly.entity_id
_entity_poly.type
_entity_poly.pdbx_seq_one_letter_code
_entity_poly.pdbx_strand_id
1 'polypeptide(L)'
;MQHNLFTSMRSMKMMDGCKGLQVCALNPGATVSGGVSGVFQNLHDHLKGNPIRSRSTWNFQSVQQPSNNVDPDALAEALAAYGLPHADLIEPQIDLCLKPVDFVQTLSKLYLKFENCPQFEKSRVFLEQCAMFRGLTDPKMFRGSLVSARKHAVDVHSKVVLSAWLRYERKENELIGVSAMESSTRSMECPRCSLVPGYNPESANDRCSCLKTTNSIREDRGGGHCIEEDEEVSTSPIYPNEEEDDDDDDYDMSFCIGDDEIRCCRFKIASLSTPFRTMLYGNFLESKREKIYFSQNGFSPNAMKAAEVFSRTRKVDSFKPETVLQLLSLANRFCCEEMKFACDVYLASFVYDIEDAALLIEYGLEESAYLLVAACLQVFLREVPMSMQNPNVSSLFCSSEGSERLASVGHASFLLYYFLSEASMEDDMRSNTTVMLLERLGECATEEWQKQLAAHQLGCVMLQRKEYKDAQQWFQAAVDAGHVYSLVSFARGKYKRGHTYKAYKLMNSLIHDHAPCGWMYQERSLYCNGREKMMDLNVATELDPTLTYPYKYRAVSMAEDNNVGPGISEINRIISFKVSPDCLELRAWFLIALKDFIGALRDVRALLTLDPHYMMFHGKLQGDHLVELLCNAVQQSSQADCWMQLYDRWSCVDDIGSLAVIHHMLANDPGKSLLQFRKSLLLLRLLVILRAFM
;
A
#
# COMPACT_ATOMS: atom_id res chain seq x y z
N MET A 1 -17.78 -12.14 25.55
CA MET A 1 -18.87 -11.58 24.73
C MET A 1 -18.28 -10.87 23.51
N GLN A 2 -17.63 -11.59 22.58
CA GLN A 2 -16.92 -10.98 21.43
C GLN A 2 -17.36 -11.52 20.05
N HIS A 3 -18.08 -12.65 19.98
CA HIS A 3 -18.48 -13.25 18.70
C HIS A 3 -19.76 -12.67 18.06
N ASN A 4 -20.53 -11.82 18.76
CA ASN A 4 -21.89 -11.45 18.34
C ASN A 4 -21.99 -10.29 17.33
N LEU A 5 -20.90 -9.56 17.05
CA LEU A 5 -20.93 -8.45 16.09
C LEU A 5 -20.89 -8.94 14.63
N PHE A 6 -20.02 -9.90 14.31
CA PHE A 6 -19.83 -10.39 12.94
C PHE A 6 -20.96 -11.28 12.42
N THR A 7 -21.73 -11.94 13.29
CA THR A 7 -22.79 -12.89 12.85
C THR A 7 -24.05 -12.20 12.32
N SER A 8 -24.27 -10.92 12.59
CA SER A 8 -25.55 -10.25 12.33
C SER A 8 -25.82 -9.87 10.86
N MET A 9 -24.84 -10.02 9.96
CA MET A 9 -24.96 -9.56 8.56
C MET A 9 -25.38 -10.63 7.54
N ARG A 10 -25.53 -11.91 7.93
CA ARG A 10 -25.88 -13.03 7.01
C ARG A 10 -27.34 -13.07 6.52
N SER A 11 -28.11 -11.98 6.65
CA SER A 11 -29.55 -11.98 6.32
C SER A 11 -30.08 -10.64 5.82
N MET A 12 -29.91 -10.35 4.53
CA MET A 12 -30.92 -9.62 3.77
C MET A 12 -30.87 -9.99 2.28
N LYS A 13 -32.01 -10.44 1.74
CA LYS A 13 -32.17 -10.86 0.35
C LYS A 13 -32.23 -9.65 -0.58
N MET A 14 -31.61 -9.77 -1.75
CA MET A 14 -31.81 -8.85 -2.88
C MET A 14 -33.30 -8.85 -3.28
N MET A 15 -33.88 -7.66 -3.43
CA MET A 15 -35.15 -7.47 -4.12
C MET A 15 -35.01 -6.30 -5.10
N ASP A 16 -35.25 -6.61 -6.38
CA ASP A 16 -35.30 -5.65 -7.47
C ASP A 16 -36.53 -4.75 -7.40
N GLY A 17 -36.37 -3.53 -7.92
CA GLY A 17 -37.47 -2.73 -8.47
C GLY A 17 -37.85 -1.48 -7.67
N CYS A 18 -37.62 -0.30 -8.28
CA CYS A 18 -38.73 0.53 -8.77
C CYS A 18 -38.24 1.66 -9.71
N LYS A 19 -39.01 1.91 -10.77
CA LYS A 19 -38.78 3.00 -11.73
C LYS A 19 -39.48 4.29 -11.30
N GLY A 20 -38.85 5.43 -11.60
CA GLY A 20 -39.52 6.68 -11.96
C GLY A 20 -39.78 7.69 -10.84
N LEU A 21 -39.33 8.93 -11.04
CA LEU A 21 -40.19 10.00 -11.56
C LEU A 21 -39.37 11.25 -11.95
N GLN A 22 -39.54 11.72 -13.20
CA GLN A 22 -39.15 13.07 -13.61
C GLN A 22 -40.26 14.05 -13.21
N VAL A 23 -39.91 15.23 -12.67
CA VAL A 23 -40.76 16.43 -12.76
C VAL A 23 -39.87 17.68 -12.92
N CYS A 24 -40.05 18.42 -14.01
CA CYS A 24 -39.47 19.75 -14.30
C CYS A 24 -40.17 20.84 -13.44
N ALA A 25 -39.86 22.14 -13.42
CA ALA A 25 -38.90 23.04 -14.08
C ALA A 25 -38.93 24.39 -13.30
N LEU A 26 -38.10 25.38 -13.67
CA LEU A 26 -38.57 26.66 -14.27
C LEU A 26 -37.47 27.74 -14.30
N ASN A 27 -37.14 28.19 -15.51
CA ASN A 27 -36.59 29.54 -15.75
C ASN A 27 -37.74 30.56 -15.81
N PRO A 28 -37.41 31.84 -15.72
CA PRO A 28 -37.91 32.81 -16.70
C PRO A 28 -36.75 33.53 -17.40
N GLY A 29 -36.94 33.88 -18.68
CA GLY A 29 -35.97 34.63 -19.47
C GLY A 29 -36.48 36.02 -19.87
N ALA A 30 -35.56 36.88 -20.31
CA ALA A 30 -35.87 38.09 -21.06
C ALA A 30 -34.76 38.34 -22.10
N THR A 31 -35.14 38.61 -23.34
CA THR A 31 -34.24 38.82 -24.48
C THR A 31 -33.96 40.31 -24.72
N VAL A 32 -32.68 40.69 -24.86
CA VAL A 32 -32.27 41.87 -25.64
C VAL A 32 -31.04 41.52 -26.49
N SER A 33 -31.02 41.99 -27.73
CA SER A 33 -30.02 41.69 -28.76
C SER A 33 -28.75 42.54 -28.67
N GLY A 34 -27.59 41.92 -28.88
CA GLY A 34 -26.30 42.60 -29.12
C GLY A 34 -25.17 41.57 -29.20
N GLY A 35 -24.56 41.38 -30.37
CA GLY A 35 -23.81 40.15 -30.66
C GLY A 35 -22.31 40.18 -30.39
N VAL A 36 -21.79 39.12 -29.76
CA VAL A 36 -20.39 38.63 -29.87
C VAL A 36 -20.41 37.08 -29.90
N SER A 37 -20.91 36.50 -31.00
CA SER A 37 -21.24 35.06 -31.08
C SER A 37 -20.08 34.14 -31.54
N GLY A 38 -18.83 34.62 -31.55
CA GLY A 38 -17.69 33.87 -32.13
C GLY A 38 -16.78 33.17 -31.12
N VAL A 39 -16.61 33.72 -29.92
CA VAL A 39 -15.56 33.28 -28.97
C VAL A 39 -16.08 32.33 -27.89
N PHE A 40 -17.35 32.51 -27.47
CA PHE A 40 -17.97 31.71 -26.43
C PHE A 40 -18.21 30.24 -26.81
N GLN A 41 -18.34 29.91 -28.09
CA GLN A 41 -18.55 28.52 -28.54
C GLN A 41 -17.31 27.66 -28.31
N ASN A 42 -16.14 28.11 -28.80
CA ASN A 42 -14.91 27.33 -28.80
C ASN A 42 -14.38 27.00 -27.39
N LEU A 43 -14.57 27.89 -26.41
CA LEU A 43 -14.18 27.63 -25.02
C LEU A 43 -15.17 26.72 -24.28
N HIS A 44 -16.46 26.74 -24.64
CA HIS A 44 -17.48 25.91 -23.97
C HIS A 44 -17.46 24.46 -24.45
N ASP A 45 -17.10 24.21 -25.72
CA ASP A 45 -17.01 22.85 -26.27
C ASP A 45 -15.79 22.08 -25.73
N HIS A 46 -14.68 22.75 -25.38
CA HIS A 46 -13.54 22.12 -24.69
C HIS A 46 -13.85 21.66 -23.25
N LEU A 47 -14.90 22.17 -22.62
CA LEU A 47 -15.29 21.82 -21.24
C LEU A 47 -16.32 20.68 -21.14
N LYS A 48 -16.73 20.09 -22.27
CA LYS A 48 -17.74 19.01 -22.32
C LYS A 48 -17.24 17.73 -23.00
N GLY A 49 -16.14 17.18 -22.47
CA GLY A 49 -15.75 15.77 -22.68
C GLY A 49 -16.10 14.92 -21.47
N ASN A 50 -16.97 13.92 -21.61
CA ASN A 50 -17.29 12.98 -20.52
C ASN A 50 -16.08 12.08 -20.18
N PRO A 51 -15.92 11.67 -18.90
CA PRO A 51 -14.77 10.88 -18.48
C PRO A 51 -14.89 9.42 -18.93
N ILE A 52 -14.01 8.99 -19.81
CA ILE A 52 -13.76 7.58 -20.09
C ILE A 52 -12.31 7.28 -19.71
N ARG A 53 -12.11 6.32 -18.79
CA ARG A 53 -10.79 5.82 -18.40
C ARG A 53 -10.10 5.21 -19.63
N SER A 54 -9.04 5.86 -20.11
CA SER A 54 -8.04 5.23 -20.97
C SER A 54 -6.66 5.81 -20.65
N ARG A 55 -5.80 5.00 -20.00
CA ARG A 55 -4.36 5.28 -19.94
C ARG A 55 -3.84 5.30 -21.39
N SER A 56 -3.40 6.47 -21.85
CA SER A 56 -2.64 6.58 -23.10
C SER A 56 -1.44 7.48 -22.86
N THR A 57 -0.27 7.01 -23.31
CA THR A 57 1.02 7.68 -23.13
C THR A 57 1.15 8.81 -24.14
N TRP A 58 1.24 10.05 -23.69
CA TRP A 58 1.47 11.20 -24.58
C TRP A 58 2.93 11.63 -24.51
N ASN A 59 3.66 11.39 -25.59
CA ASN A 59 5.03 11.86 -25.75
C ASN A 59 5.04 13.39 -25.94
N PHE A 60 5.85 14.10 -25.16
CA PHE A 60 6.07 15.53 -25.32
C PHE A 60 6.69 15.84 -26.70
N GLN A 61 5.90 16.42 -27.60
CA GLN A 61 6.41 17.24 -28.69
C GLN A 61 6.05 18.70 -28.42
N SER A 62 7.06 19.55 -28.30
CA SER A 62 6.91 20.97 -28.04
C SER A 62 6.32 21.70 -29.24
N VAL A 63 5.01 21.92 -29.25
CA VAL A 63 4.35 22.82 -30.21
C VAL A 63 4.60 24.26 -29.78
N GLN A 64 5.66 24.87 -30.31
CA GLN A 64 5.85 26.31 -30.25
C GLN A 64 4.91 26.99 -31.24
N GLN A 65 3.80 27.56 -30.75
CA GLN A 65 3.04 28.57 -31.48
C GLN A 65 2.79 29.80 -30.58
N PRO A 66 3.45 30.94 -30.85
CA PRO A 66 3.25 32.17 -30.11
C PRO A 66 2.19 33.05 -30.78
N SER A 67 0.91 32.84 -30.48
CA SER A 67 -0.15 33.82 -30.81
C SER A 67 -1.46 33.61 -30.06
N ASN A 68 -1.54 34.17 -28.85
CA ASN A 68 -2.67 34.99 -28.37
C ASN A 68 -2.35 35.42 -26.93
N ASN A 69 -2.08 36.71 -26.72
CA ASN A 69 -2.13 37.28 -25.38
C ASN A 69 -3.59 37.22 -24.92
N VAL A 70 -3.92 36.26 -24.06
CA VAL A 70 -5.24 36.19 -23.43
C VAL A 70 -5.39 37.41 -22.54
N ASP A 71 -6.50 38.14 -22.66
CA ASP A 71 -6.79 39.28 -21.81
C ASP A 71 -6.81 38.82 -20.34
N PRO A 72 -5.96 39.37 -19.45
CA PRO A 72 -5.93 39.00 -18.04
C PRO A 72 -7.28 39.18 -17.34
N ASP A 73 -8.13 40.11 -17.82
CA ASP A 73 -9.47 40.31 -17.29
C ASP A 73 -10.44 39.21 -17.74
N ALA A 74 -10.34 38.74 -18.99
CA ALA A 74 -11.11 37.60 -19.48
C ALA A 74 -10.66 36.27 -18.81
N LEU A 75 -9.37 36.13 -18.50
CA LEU A 75 -8.85 34.99 -17.72
C LEU A 75 -9.36 35.04 -16.27
N ALA A 76 -9.37 36.22 -15.64
CA ALA A 76 -9.96 36.40 -14.31
C ALA A 76 -11.45 36.02 -14.30
N GLU A 77 -12.22 36.45 -15.29
CA GLU A 77 -13.65 36.13 -15.43
C GLU A 77 -13.89 34.62 -15.67
N ALA A 78 -13.09 33.98 -16.52
CA ALA A 78 -13.15 32.53 -16.75
C ALA A 78 -12.81 31.73 -15.48
N LEU A 79 -11.82 32.16 -14.69
CA LEU A 79 -11.46 31.51 -13.43
C LEU A 79 -12.43 31.85 -12.28
N ALA A 80 -13.13 32.99 -12.32
CA ALA A 80 -14.17 33.34 -11.37
C ALA A 80 -15.38 32.38 -11.43
N ALA A 81 -15.58 31.66 -12.55
CA ALA A 81 -16.61 30.63 -12.68
C ALA A 81 -16.45 29.45 -11.68
N TYR A 82 -15.25 29.28 -11.09
CA TYR A 82 -15.03 28.30 -10.02
C TYR A 82 -15.54 28.76 -8.64
N GLY A 83 -15.86 30.05 -8.48
CA GLY A 83 -16.24 30.69 -7.21
C GLY A 83 -15.04 31.00 -6.32
N LEU A 84 -15.30 31.51 -5.12
CA LEU A 84 -14.36 31.41 -3.97
C LEU A 84 -14.78 30.20 -3.11
N PRO A 85 -13.86 29.60 -2.34
CA PRO A 85 -14.22 28.54 -1.39
C PRO A 85 -15.10 29.11 -0.28
N HIS A 86 -15.98 28.28 0.29
CA HIS A 86 -16.86 28.65 1.40
C HIS A 86 -16.36 28.09 2.73
N ALA A 87 -16.43 28.88 3.81
CA ALA A 87 -15.87 28.49 5.10
C ALA A 87 -16.56 27.24 5.69
N ASP A 88 -17.86 27.08 5.45
CA ASP A 88 -18.66 25.93 5.89
C ASP A 88 -18.36 24.62 5.14
N LEU A 89 -17.67 24.68 4.00
CA LEU A 89 -17.23 23.49 3.24
C LEU A 89 -15.85 22.99 3.68
N ILE A 90 -15.15 23.74 4.54
CA ILE A 90 -13.84 23.37 5.04
C ILE A 90 -14.02 22.54 6.32
N GLU A 91 -13.45 21.35 6.34
CA GLU A 91 -13.35 20.48 7.52
C GLU A 91 -11.91 19.98 7.66
N PRO A 92 -11.38 19.82 8.89
CA PRO A 92 -10.07 19.18 9.09
C PRO A 92 -10.16 17.70 8.72
N GLN A 93 -9.16 17.18 8.03
CA GLN A 93 -9.11 15.74 7.72
C GLN A 93 -9.05 14.91 9.01
N ILE A 94 -9.70 13.75 9.00
CA ILE A 94 -9.55 12.75 10.05
C ILE A 94 -8.31 11.93 9.72
N ASP A 95 -7.37 11.90 10.66
CA ASP A 95 -6.22 10.99 10.62
C ASP A 95 -6.68 9.52 10.54
N LEU A 96 -6.11 8.76 9.61
CA LEU A 96 -6.38 7.32 9.43
C LEU A 96 -5.49 6.45 10.33
N CYS A 97 -4.45 7.02 10.92
CA CYS A 97 -3.48 6.33 11.77
C CYS A 97 -3.88 6.37 13.25
N LEU A 98 -3.10 5.66 14.09
CA LEU A 98 -3.23 5.77 15.54
C LEU A 98 -2.67 7.12 16.01
N LYS A 99 -3.51 7.88 16.72
CA LYS A 99 -3.17 9.21 17.24
C LYS A 99 -3.32 9.25 18.76
N PRO A 100 -2.29 8.85 19.53
CA PRO A 100 -2.34 8.91 20.99
C PRO A 100 -2.37 10.38 21.47
N VAL A 101 -3.04 10.61 22.61
CA VAL A 101 -3.10 11.96 23.23
C VAL A 101 -1.71 12.38 23.73
N ASP A 102 -0.98 11.46 24.37
CA ASP A 102 0.41 11.65 24.76
C ASP A 102 1.32 10.79 23.87
N PHE A 103 1.81 11.41 22.79
CA PHE A 103 2.71 10.77 21.84
C PHE A 103 4.06 10.42 22.46
N VAL A 104 4.61 11.28 23.33
CA VAL A 104 5.93 11.09 23.96
C VAL A 104 5.89 9.91 24.92
N GLN A 105 4.87 9.82 25.77
CA GLN A 105 4.69 8.68 26.66
C GLN A 105 4.46 7.38 25.86
N THR A 106 3.68 7.43 24.78
CA THR A 106 3.44 6.27 23.91
C THR A 106 4.73 5.77 23.26
N LEU A 107 5.57 6.66 22.71
CA LEU A 107 6.90 6.30 22.20
C LEU A 107 7.81 5.75 23.30
N SER A 108 7.80 6.32 24.51
CA SER A 108 8.62 5.81 25.62
C SER A 108 8.25 4.38 26.02
N LYS A 109 6.95 4.05 26.02
CA LYS A 109 6.44 2.69 26.25
C LYS A 109 6.88 1.73 25.15
N LEU A 110 6.83 2.16 23.88
CA LEU A 110 7.30 1.35 22.75
C LEU A 110 8.81 1.11 22.77
N TYR A 111 9.59 2.12 23.16
CA TYR A 111 11.04 1.98 23.32
C TYR A 111 11.37 0.97 24.44
N LEU A 112 10.72 1.09 25.60
CA LEU A 112 10.86 0.12 26.69
C LEU A 112 10.38 -1.29 26.28
N LYS A 113 9.30 -1.40 25.51
CA LYS A 113 8.83 -2.68 24.94
C LYS A 113 9.89 -3.28 24.04
N PHE A 114 10.53 -2.50 23.17
CA PHE A 114 11.59 -2.94 22.27
C PHE A 114 12.86 -3.43 22.99
N GLU A 115 13.35 -2.69 23.98
CA GLU A 115 14.57 -3.06 24.73
C GLU A 115 14.38 -4.39 25.48
N ASN A 116 13.19 -4.62 26.06
CA ASN A 116 12.87 -5.85 26.80
C ASN A 116 12.35 -7.00 25.89
N CYS A 117 12.21 -6.78 24.58
CA CYS A 117 11.59 -7.73 23.66
C CYS A 117 12.53 -8.91 23.29
N PRO A 118 12.06 -10.17 23.37
CA PRO A 118 12.75 -11.33 22.81
C PRO A 118 13.13 -11.13 21.34
N GLN A 119 14.28 -11.66 20.93
CA GLN A 119 14.87 -11.37 19.62
C GLN A 119 13.93 -11.65 18.42
N PHE A 120 13.13 -12.71 18.49
CA PHE A 120 12.20 -13.12 17.43
C PHE A 120 10.87 -12.34 17.43
N GLU A 121 10.52 -11.66 18.53
CA GLU A 121 9.31 -10.83 18.61
C GLU A 121 9.53 -9.39 18.14
N LYS A 122 10.80 -8.98 17.96
CA LYS A 122 11.17 -7.60 17.56
C LYS A 122 10.49 -7.13 16.28
N SER A 123 10.23 -8.03 15.31
CA SER A 123 9.49 -7.70 14.09
C SER A 123 8.07 -7.18 14.37
N ARG A 124 7.35 -7.79 15.33
CA ARG A 124 6.00 -7.34 15.75
C ARG A 124 6.03 -5.98 16.44
N VAL A 125 7.05 -5.72 17.26
CA VAL A 125 7.22 -4.42 17.95
C VAL A 125 7.55 -3.31 16.94
N PHE A 126 8.36 -3.60 15.92
CA PHE A 126 8.59 -2.65 14.83
C PHE A 126 7.33 -2.40 13.98
N LEU A 127 6.44 -3.38 13.81
CA LEU A 127 5.15 -3.16 13.12
C LEU A 127 4.22 -2.23 13.91
N GLU A 128 4.21 -2.33 15.24
CA GLU A 128 3.49 -1.37 16.12
C GLU A 128 4.10 0.04 16.02
N GLN A 129 5.44 0.13 15.93
CA GLN A 129 6.14 1.39 15.67
C GLN A 129 5.79 1.98 14.29
N CYS A 130 5.65 1.15 13.24
CA CYS A 130 5.16 1.60 11.94
C CYS A 130 3.77 2.26 12.05
N ALA A 131 2.83 1.65 12.79
CA ALA A 131 1.49 2.19 12.97
C ALA A 131 1.47 3.57 13.67
N MET A 132 2.43 3.84 14.57
CA MET A 132 2.60 5.17 15.19
C MET A 132 3.27 6.17 14.24
N PHE A 133 4.35 5.77 13.56
CA PHE A 133 5.10 6.68 12.70
C PHE A 133 4.39 7.00 11.38
N ARG A 134 3.39 6.21 10.96
CA ARG A 134 2.58 6.52 9.78
C ARG A 134 1.75 7.80 9.94
N GLY A 135 1.39 8.17 11.17
CA GLY A 135 0.72 9.45 11.48
C GLY A 135 1.66 10.67 11.49
N LEU A 136 2.96 10.48 11.29
CA LEU A 136 3.94 11.58 11.23
C LEU A 136 4.17 12.04 9.78
N THR A 137 4.60 13.29 9.64
CA THR A 137 4.89 13.89 8.32
C THR A 137 6.22 13.46 7.69
N ASP A 138 7.10 12.76 8.41
CA ASP A 138 8.36 12.23 7.85
C ASP A 138 8.21 10.75 7.45
N PRO A 139 8.11 10.42 6.15
CA PRO A 139 7.99 9.03 5.70
C PRO A 139 9.22 8.18 6.03
N LYS A 140 10.40 8.79 6.29
CA LYS A 140 11.62 8.05 6.61
C LYS A 140 11.50 7.28 7.93
N MET A 141 10.74 7.80 8.89
CA MET A 141 10.55 7.15 10.19
C MET A 141 9.72 5.88 10.03
N PHE A 142 8.57 5.98 9.37
CA PHE A 142 7.73 4.84 8.99
C PHE A 142 8.54 3.79 8.20
N ARG A 143 9.26 4.23 7.17
CA ARG A 143 10.11 3.38 6.32
C ARG A 143 11.24 2.71 7.11
N GLY A 144 11.87 3.43 8.04
CA GLY A 144 12.94 2.90 8.90
C GLY A 144 12.45 1.80 9.84
N SER A 145 11.26 1.97 10.42
CA SER A 145 10.59 0.93 11.19
C SER A 145 10.21 -0.28 10.32
N LEU A 146 9.74 -0.06 9.08
CA LEU A 146 9.37 -1.14 8.16
C LEU A 146 10.59 -1.97 7.72
N VAL A 147 11.73 -1.32 7.44
CA VAL A 147 13.03 -1.98 7.21
C VAL A 147 13.46 -2.77 8.45
N SER A 148 13.26 -2.22 9.65
CA SER A 148 13.62 -2.89 10.91
C SER A 148 12.72 -4.10 11.19
N ALA A 149 11.41 -4.01 10.92
CA ALA A 149 10.50 -5.14 10.95
C ALA A 149 10.96 -6.25 9.99
N ARG A 150 11.35 -5.89 8.76
CA ARG A 150 11.84 -6.85 7.74
C ARG A 150 13.18 -7.49 8.11
N LYS A 151 14.07 -6.74 8.76
CA LYS A 151 15.37 -7.21 9.28
C LYS A 151 15.20 -8.25 10.39
N HIS A 152 14.16 -8.09 11.22
CA HIS A 152 13.89 -8.98 12.35
C HIS A 152 12.84 -10.08 12.06
N ALA A 153 12.30 -10.16 10.83
CA ALA A 153 11.35 -11.19 10.43
C ALA A 153 12.04 -12.57 10.30
N VAL A 154 11.45 -13.60 10.91
CA VAL A 154 12.01 -14.97 10.99
C VAL A 154 11.40 -15.88 9.92
N ASP A 155 10.08 -15.89 9.86
CA ASP A 155 9.25 -16.71 8.98
C ASP A 155 9.19 -16.13 7.56
N VAL A 156 8.95 -17.01 6.58
CA VAL A 156 8.91 -16.63 5.16
C VAL A 156 7.74 -15.70 4.86
N HIS A 157 6.57 -15.99 5.45
CA HIS A 157 5.36 -15.17 5.27
C HIS A 157 5.59 -13.69 5.63
N SER A 158 6.08 -13.40 6.84
CA SER A 158 6.37 -12.04 7.28
C SER A 158 7.43 -11.36 6.42
N LYS A 159 8.47 -12.10 5.98
CA LYS A 159 9.46 -11.58 5.03
C LYS A 159 8.83 -11.20 3.70
N VAL A 160 7.99 -12.05 3.12
CA VAL A 160 7.29 -11.82 1.85
C VAL A 160 6.43 -10.56 1.92
N VAL A 161 5.57 -10.44 2.93
CA VAL A 161 4.69 -9.26 3.09
C VAL A 161 5.49 -7.97 3.29
N LEU A 162 6.49 -7.98 4.19
CA LEU A 162 7.29 -6.79 4.48
C LEU A 162 8.18 -6.38 3.28
N SER A 163 8.69 -7.34 2.50
CA SER A 163 9.40 -7.06 1.24
C SER A 163 8.50 -6.42 0.19
N ALA A 164 7.26 -6.91 0.05
CA ALA A 164 6.28 -6.34 -0.89
C ALA A 164 5.89 -4.91 -0.46
N TRP A 165 5.66 -4.68 0.83
CA TRP A 165 5.34 -3.37 1.37
C TRP A 165 6.49 -2.36 1.21
N LEU A 166 7.75 -2.77 1.40
CA LEU A 166 8.92 -1.93 1.15
C LEU A 166 9.09 -1.53 -0.33
N ARG A 167 8.65 -2.37 -1.26
CA ARG A 167 8.59 -2.07 -2.71
C ARG A 167 7.43 -1.10 -3.02
N TYR A 168 6.26 -1.35 -2.43
CA TYR A 168 5.06 -0.50 -2.59
C TYR A 168 5.31 0.94 -2.12
N GLU A 169 5.94 1.12 -0.94
CA GLU A 169 6.25 2.45 -0.37
C GLU A 169 7.14 3.32 -1.28
N ARG A 170 7.98 2.72 -2.12
CA ARG A 170 8.79 3.44 -3.11
C ARG A 170 8.06 3.81 -4.39
N LYS A 171 6.81 3.35 -4.57
CA LYS A 171 6.09 3.41 -5.85
C LYS A 171 6.85 2.76 -7.01
N GLU A 172 7.69 1.76 -6.74
CA GLU A 172 8.40 0.98 -7.78
C GLU A 172 7.43 0.26 -8.73
N ASN A 173 6.19 0.02 -8.30
CA ASN A 173 5.10 -0.56 -9.11
C ASN A 173 4.52 0.43 -10.14
N GLU A 174 4.80 1.73 -10.01
CA GLU A 174 4.41 2.76 -10.97
C GLU A 174 5.47 2.93 -12.09
N LEU A 175 6.65 2.31 -11.94
CA LEU A 175 7.74 2.37 -12.91
C LEU A 175 7.53 1.38 -14.07
N ILE A 176 7.39 1.91 -15.28
CA ILE A 176 7.21 1.12 -16.50
C ILE A 176 8.48 0.31 -16.81
N GLY A 177 8.34 -1.01 -16.93
CA GLY A 177 9.40 -1.92 -17.37
C GLY A 177 10.16 -2.67 -16.27
N VAL A 178 9.84 -2.45 -14.98
CA VAL A 178 10.44 -3.18 -13.86
C VAL A 178 9.62 -4.44 -13.56
N SER A 179 10.22 -5.63 -13.68
CA SER A 179 9.49 -6.88 -13.40
C SER A 179 9.17 -7.02 -11.90
N ALA A 180 8.04 -7.67 -11.58
CA ALA A 180 7.72 -8.06 -10.21
C ALA A 180 8.84 -8.90 -9.58
N MET A 181 9.44 -9.81 -10.33
CA MET A 181 10.52 -10.70 -9.88
C MET A 181 11.94 -10.15 -10.05
N GLU A 182 12.09 -8.90 -10.50
CA GLU A 182 13.42 -8.31 -10.68
C GLU A 182 14.19 -8.18 -9.35
N SER A 183 15.47 -8.58 -9.37
CA SER A 183 16.30 -8.61 -8.17
C SER A 183 16.82 -7.22 -7.81
N SER A 184 16.21 -6.60 -6.80
CA SER A 184 16.71 -5.39 -6.16
C SER A 184 18.17 -5.53 -5.70
N THR A 185 18.93 -4.43 -5.68
CA THR A 185 20.34 -4.39 -5.25
C THR A 185 20.56 -4.88 -3.80
N ARG A 186 19.52 -4.84 -2.95
CA ARG A 186 19.53 -5.22 -1.54
C ARG A 186 18.95 -6.61 -1.33
N SER A 187 19.54 -7.40 -0.42
CA SER A 187 19.05 -8.74 -0.06
C SER A 187 17.61 -8.74 0.50
N MET A 188 17.26 -7.75 1.34
CA MET A 188 15.93 -7.68 1.99
C MET A 188 14.75 -7.61 1.03
N GLU A 189 14.87 -6.87 -0.08
CA GLU A 189 13.79 -6.61 -1.05
C GLU A 189 13.78 -7.63 -2.20
N CYS A 190 14.75 -8.56 -2.22
CA CYS A 190 14.85 -9.62 -3.22
C CYS A 190 13.72 -10.67 -3.01
N PRO A 191 13.03 -11.07 -4.10
CA PRO A 191 12.02 -12.14 -4.04
C PRO A 191 12.59 -13.45 -3.47
N ARG A 192 13.64 -13.99 -4.11
CA ARG A 192 14.27 -15.27 -3.72
C ARG A 192 14.79 -15.26 -2.28
N CYS A 193 15.46 -14.19 -1.83
CA CYS A 193 15.93 -14.08 -0.45
C CYS A 193 14.81 -13.97 0.60
N SER A 194 13.59 -13.64 0.19
CA SER A 194 12.43 -13.57 1.10
C SER A 194 11.77 -14.94 1.30
N LEU A 195 11.96 -15.89 0.37
CA LEU A 195 11.49 -17.28 0.47
C LEU A 195 12.39 -18.18 1.32
N VAL A 196 13.60 -17.73 1.68
CA VAL A 196 14.52 -18.50 2.55
C VAL A 196 14.12 -18.33 4.02
N PRO A 197 13.81 -19.40 4.78
CA PRO A 197 13.48 -19.31 6.19
C PRO A 197 14.69 -18.96 7.07
N GLY A 198 14.44 -18.54 8.31
CA GLY A 198 15.49 -18.35 9.33
C GLY A 198 15.86 -16.89 9.60
N TYR A 199 16.59 -16.65 10.69
CA TYR A 199 16.86 -15.32 11.23
C TYR A 199 18.33 -14.92 11.02
N ASN A 200 18.59 -14.00 10.08
CA ASN A 200 19.90 -13.37 9.90
C ASN A 200 19.76 -11.85 9.75
N PRO A 201 19.89 -11.08 10.85
CA PRO A 201 19.78 -9.63 10.82
C PRO A 201 21.06 -8.95 10.31
N GLU A 202 22.19 -9.67 10.22
CA GLU A 202 23.48 -9.11 9.79
C GLU A 202 23.54 -9.05 8.26
N SER A 203 23.10 -10.11 7.57
CA SER A 203 23.03 -10.15 6.10
C SER A 203 21.94 -9.24 5.47
N ALA A 204 21.22 -8.49 6.29
CA ALA A 204 20.16 -7.58 5.84
C ALA A 204 20.68 -6.43 4.96
N ASN A 205 21.94 -6.02 5.14
CA ASN A 205 22.57 -4.98 4.33
C ASN A 205 23.37 -5.54 3.14
N ASP A 206 23.45 -6.86 2.98
CA ASP A 206 24.23 -7.47 1.91
C ASP A 206 23.63 -7.18 0.53
N ARG A 207 24.51 -7.12 -0.48
CA ARG A 207 24.08 -7.07 -1.87
C ARG A 207 23.44 -8.41 -2.24
N CYS A 208 22.31 -8.35 -2.93
CA CYS A 208 21.61 -9.53 -3.40
C CYS A 208 22.52 -10.41 -4.27
N SER A 209 22.74 -11.67 -3.87
CA SER A 209 23.62 -12.60 -4.60
C SER A 209 23.07 -12.98 -5.98
N CYS A 210 21.76 -12.88 -6.20
CA CYS A 210 21.12 -13.20 -7.49
C CYS A 210 21.64 -12.33 -8.64
N LEU A 211 22.11 -11.11 -8.37
CA LEU A 211 22.73 -10.22 -9.36
C LEU A 211 24.06 -10.75 -9.92
N LYS A 212 24.77 -11.60 -9.16
CA LYS A 212 26.02 -12.22 -9.66
C LYS A 212 25.73 -13.25 -10.75
N THR A 213 24.65 -14.04 -10.58
CA THR A 213 24.23 -15.07 -11.52
C THR A 213 23.68 -14.48 -12.83
N THR A 214 23.00 -13.33 -12.79
CA THR A 214 22.56 -12.66 -14.02
C THR A 214 23.70 -12.02 -14.82
N ASN A 215 24.78 -11.59 -14.16
CA ASN A 215 25.96 -11.07 -14.87
C ASN A 215 26.79 -12.19 -15.51
N SER A 216 26.97 -13.35 -14.86
CA SER A 216 27.68 -14.49 -15.47
C SER A 216 26.97 -15.03 -16.72
N ILE A 217 25.65 -14.87 -16.84
CA ILE A 217 24.88 -15.23 -18.05
C ILE A 217 24.94 -14.14 -19.14
N ARG A 218 25.32 -12.90 -18.79
CA ARG A 218 25.39 -11.76 -19.74
C ARG A 218 26.79 -11.50 -20.29
N GLU A 219 27.84 -11.84 -19.56
CA GLU A 219 29.23 -11.61 -20.00
C GLU A 219 29.71 -12.65 -21.05
N ASP A 220 29.04 -13.80 -21.15
CA ASP A 220 29.36 -14.88 -22.09
C ASP A 220 28.94 -14.62 -23.56
N ARG A 221 28.81 -13.34 -23.93
CA ARG A 221 28.59 -12.86 -25.32
C ARG A 221 29.62 -11.81 -25.77
N GLY A 222 30.75 -11.68 -25.07
CA GLY A 222 31.88 -10.85 -25.46
C GLY A 222 33.20 -11.62 -25.32
N GLY A 223 33.73 -12.15 -26.42
CA GLY A 223 34.82 -13.13 -26.38
C GLY A 223 36.16 -12.60 -25.84
N GLY A 224 36.84 -13.45 -25.06
CA GLY A 224 38.23 -13.28 -24.62
C GLY A 224 38.78 -14.58 -24.04
N HIS A 225 39.71 -15.22 -24.75
CA HIS A 225 40.31 -16.51 -24.35
C HIS A 225 41.02 -16.47 -22.99
N CYS A 226 40.85 -17.54 -22.21
CA CYS A 226 41.90 -18.18 -21.40
C CYS A 226 41.75 -19.71 -21.51
N ILE A 227 42.87 -20.42 -21.37
CA ILE A 227 43.11 -21.86 -21.64
C ILE A 227 44.10 -22.32 -20.54
N GLU A 228 44.21 -23.57 -20.07
CA GLU A 228 43.63 -24.90 -20.42
C GLU A 228 42.69 -25.41 -19.27
N GLU A 229 42.09 -26.62 -19.19
CA GLU A 229 42.30 -27.96 -19.80
C GLU A 229 40.96 -28.69 -20.07
N ASP A 230 40.96 -29.63 -21.02
CA ASP A 230 39.77 -30.30 -21.56
C ASP A 230 39.32 -31.57 -20.78
N GLU A 231 38.02 -31.69 -20.51
CA GLU A 231 37.31 -32.99 -20.59
C GLU A 231 36.02 -32.82 -21.41
N GLU A 232 35.98 -33.46 -22.59
CA GLU A 232 34.86 -33.40 -23.52
C GLU A 232 33.66 -34.25 -23.05
N VAL A 233 32.66 -33.64 -22.40
CA VAL A 233 31.35 -34.29 -22.25
C VAL A 233 30.47 -33.99 -23.45
N SER A 234 30.50 -34.91 -24.43
CA SER A 234 29.67 -34.84 -25.63
C SER A 234 28.17 -34.93 -25.32
N THR A 235 27.40 -33.93 -25.74
CA THR A 235 25.95 -33.94 -25.66
C THR A 235 25.35 -34.95 -26.64
N SER A 236 24.71 -35.98 -26.12
CA SER A 236 23.73 -36.81 -26.85
C SER A 236 22.46 -36.96 -25.99
N PRO A 237 21.27 -37.12 -26.59
CA PRO A 237 20.03 -37.20 -25.83
C PRO A 237 19.96 -38.54 -25.09
N ILE A 238 20.17 -38.50 -23.78
CA ILE A 238 19.99 -39.64 -22.88
C ILE A 238 18.49 -39.98 -22.86
N TYR A 239 18.10 -40.93 -23.70
CA TYR A 239 17.02 -41.86 -23.33
C TYR A 239 17.41 -42.49 -22.00
N PRO A 240 16.47 -42.78 -21.09
CA PRO A 240 16.79 -43.46 -19.85
C PRO A 240 17.27 -44.88 -20.19
N ASN A 241 18.59 -45.03 -20.29
CA ASN A 241 19.22 -46.32 -20.32
C ASN A 241 18.98 -46.95 -18.93
N GLU A 242 18.19 -48.02 -18.95
CA GLU A 242 18.41 -49.19 -18.11
C GLU A 242 19.90 -49.58 -18.21
N GLU A 243 20.47 -50.21 -17.17
CA GLU A 243 21.92 -50.49 -16.96
C GLU A 243 22.72 -49.41 -16.18
N GLU A 244 22.34 -49.18 -14.91
CA GLU A 244 23.32 -49.21 -13.81
C GLU A 244 23.07 -50.51 -13.02
N ASP A 245 23.73 -51.60 -13.45
CA ASP A 245 23.63 -52.92 -12.81
C ASP A 245 24.49 -53.01 -11.54
N ASP A 246 23.85 -53.01 -10.37
CA ASP A 246 24.05 -53.97 -9.27
C ASP A 246 23.22 -53.56 -8.04
N ASP A 247 21.93 -53.96 -8.00
CA ASP A 247 21.12 -54.19 -6.76
C ASP A 247 19.66 -54.64 -7.10
N ASP A 248 19.47 -55.54 -8.09
CA ASP A 248 18.12 -56.03 -8.46
C ASP A 248 17.50 -56.97 -7.38
N ASP A 249 18.32 -57.36 -6.39
CA ASP A 249 17.95 -58.17 -5.21
C ASP A 249 17.31 -57.36 -4.06
N ASP A 250 17.32 -56.01 -4.09
CA ASP A 250 16.91 -55.15 -2.95
C ASP A 250 15.43 -54.70 -3.01
N TYR A 251 14.65 -55.19 -3.98
CA TYR A 251 13.21 -54.94 -4.12
C TYR A 251 12.35 -56.08 -3.55
N ASP A 252 12.00 -55.98 -2.26
CA ASP A 252 11.26 -57.00 -1.50
C ASP A 252 9.73 -56.80 -1.47
N MET A 253 9.20 -55.83 -2.23
CA MET A 253 7.77 -55.60 -2.40
C MET A 253 7.43 -54.83 -3.69
N SER A 254 6.15 -54.78 -4.05
CA SER A 254 5.62 -53.92 -5.10
C SER A 254 4.28 -53.26 -4.72
N PHE A 255 4.04 -52.06 -5.25
CA PHE A 255 2.73 -51.42 -5.24
C PHE A 255 2.04 -51.60 -6.58
N CYS A 256 0.80 -52.08 -6.57
CA CYS A 256 -0.02 -52.28 -7.77
C CYS A 256 -1.09 -51.17 -7.88
N ILE A 257 -1.04 -50.37 -8.95
CA ILE A 257 -1.95 -49.24 -9.21
C ILE A 257 -2.56 -49.41 -10.61
N GLY A 258 -3.80 -49.89 -10.68
CA GLY A 258 -4.37 -50.34 -11.95
C GLY A 258 -3.58 -51.55 -12.47
N ASP A 259 -3.10 -51.44 -13.69
CA ASP A 259 -2.26 -52.46 -14.34
C ASP A 259 -0.75 -52.22 -14.14
N ASP A 260 -0.35 -51.08 -13.57
CA ASP A 260 1.05 -50.77 -13.26
C ASP A 260 1.52 -51.46 -11.96
N GLU A 261 2.67 -52.14 -12.03
CA GLU A 261 3.39 -52.68 -10.88
C GLU A 261 4.69 -51.90 -10.65
N ILE A 262 4.81 -51.27 -9.48
CA ILE A 262 5.98 -50.48 -9.08
C ILE A 262 6.77 -51.30 -8.04
N ARG A 263 7.92 -51.85 -8.40
CA ARG A 263 8.85 -52.51 -7.45
C ARG A 263 9.44 -51.48 -6.49
N CYS A 264 9.54 -51.81 -5.20
CA CYS A 264 9.99 -50.92 -4.15
C CYS A 264 10.78 -51.69 -3.08
N CYS A 265 11.79 -51.04 -2.48
CA CYS A 265 12.43 -51.53 -1.26
C CYS A 265 11.59 -51.08 -0.04
N ARG A 266 11.03 -52.04 0.70
CA ARG A 266 10.16 -51.85 1.85
C ARG A 266 10.81 -51.00 2.94
N PHE A 267 12.10 -51.19 3.20
CA PHE A 267 12.84 -50.37 4.15
C PHE A 267 12.90 -48.90 3.70
N LYS A 268 13.23 -48.65 2.43
CA LYS A 268 13.35 -47.29 1.89
C LYS A 268 12.00 -46.57 1.88
N ILE A 269 10.91 -47.23 1.48
CA ILE A 269 9.54 -46.66 1.59
C ILE A 269 9.12 -46.45 3.05
N ALA A 270 9.36 -47.42 3.94
CA ALA A 270 9.05 -47.27 5.37
C ALA A 270 9.82 -46.12 6.03
N SER A 271 10.99 -45.75 5.52
CA SER A 271 11.76 -44.60 6.02
C SER A 271 11.12 -43.24 5.69
N LEU A 272 10.20 -43.16 4.73
CA LEU A 272 9.59 -41.91 4.29
C LEU A 272 8.66 -41.28 5.33
N SER A 273 7.93 -42.11 6.09
CA SER A 273 6.99 -41.63 7.10
C SER A 273 6.58 -42.68 8.12
N THR A 274 6.04 -42.23 9.26
CA THR A 274 5.47 -43.13 10.27
C THR A 274 4.26 -43.93 9.75
N PRO A 275 3.33 -43.36 8.96
CA PRO A 275 2.30 -44.15 8.27
C PRO A 275 2.85 -45.29 7.41
N PHE A 276 3.84 -45.03 6.52
CA PHE A 276 4.44 -46.09 5.70
C PHE A 276 5.15 -47.15 6.55
N ARG A 277 5.93 -46.74 7.57
CA ARG A 277 6.55 -47.67 8.52
C ARG A 277 5.53 -48.57 9.22
N THR A 278 4.39 -48.01 9.62
CA THR A 278 3.36 -48.76 10.35
C THR A 278 2.61 -49.72 9.42
N MET A 279 2.36 -49.33 8.17
CA MET A 279 1.75 -50.21 7.16
C MET A 279 2.67 -51.40 6.81
N LEU A 280 3.97 -51.14 6.62
CA LEU A 280 4.93 -52.12 6.10
C LEU A 280 5.60 -53.01 7.15
N TYR A 281 5.73 -52.53 8.41
CA TYR A 281 6.36 -53.27 9.52
C TYR A 281 5.46 -53.43 10.76
N GLY A 282 4.25 -52.87 10.75
CA GLY A 282 3.27 -53.05 11.83
C GLY A 282 2.34 -54.26 11.62
N ASN A 283 1.26 -54.32 12.39
CA ASN A 283 0.34 -55.47 12.43
C ASN A 283 -0.71 -55.49 11.28
N PHE A 284 -0.44 -54.77 10.19
CA PHE A 284 -1.31 -54.70 9.01
C PHE A 284 -1.12 -55.91 8.08
N LEU A 285 -2.08 -56.19 7.19
CA LEU A 285 -1.98 -57.33 6.26
C LEU A 285 -0.87 -57.10 5.21
N GLU A 286 -0.66 -55.84 4.87
CA GLU A 286 0.33 -55.30 3.96
C GLU A 286 1.76 -55.69 4.37
N SER A 287 2.06 -55.73 5.67
CA SER A 287 3.38 -56.14 6.21
C SER A 287 3.79 -57.58 5.85
N LYS A 288 2.85 -58.43 5.44
CA LYS A 288 3.10 -59.83 5.05
C LYS A 288 2.88 -60.10 3.56
N ARG A 289 2.71 -59.05 2.76
CA ARG A 289 2.50 -59.16 1.31
C ARG A 289 3.73 -58.67 0.57
N GLU A 290 4.03 -59.34 -0.54
CA GLU A 290 4.95 -58.84 -1.57
C GLU A 290 4.23 -57.80 -2.43
N LYS A 291 3.00 -58.09 -2.89
CA LYS A 291 2.19 -57.17 -3.71
C LYS A 291 1.13 -56.45 -2.88
N ILE A 292 1.16 -55.11 -2.89
CA ILE A 292 0.26 -54.24 -2.14
C ILE A 292 -0.59 -53.40 -3.12
N TYR A 293 -1.90 -53.60 -3.13
CA TYR A 293 -2.81 -52.93 -4.06
C TYR A 293 -3.19 -51.52 -3.59
N PHE A 294 -2.86 -50.50 -4.38
CA PHE A 294 -3.07 -49.08 -4.09
C PHE A 294 -4.10 -48.41 -5.00
N SER A 295 -4.73 -49.16 -5.92
CA SER A 295 -5.60 -48.61 -6.98
C SER A 295 -6.83 -47.85 -6.47
N GLN A 296 -7.29 -48.10 -5.23
CA GLN A 296 -8.42 -47.39 -4.60
C GLN A 296 -8.00 -46.09 -3.90
N ASN A 297 -6.70 -45.79 -3.80
CA ASN A 297 -6.21 -44.63 -3.07
C ASN A 297 -6.26 -43.32 -3.89
N GLY A 298 -6.50 -43.38 -5.20
CA GLY A 298 -6.62 -42.20 -6.07
C GLY A 298 -5.28 -41.61 -6.53
N PHE A 299 -4.16 -42.28 -6.29
CA PHE A 299 -2.84 -41.88 -6.76
C PHE A 299 -2.52 -42.46 -8.14
N SER A 300 -1.72 -41.73 -8.93
CA SER A 300 -1.23 -42.22 -10.21
C SER A 300 -0.06 -43.19 -10.03
N PRO A 301 0.17 -44.10 -11.00
CA PRO A 301 1.40 -44.89 -11.08
C PRO A 301 2.66 -44.02 -11.09
N ASN A 302 2.62 -42.85 -11.76
CA ASN A 302 3.75 -41.92 -11.86
C ASN A 302 4.12 -41.31 -10.50
N ALA A 303 3.13 -40.98 -9.66
CA ALA A 303 3.38 -40.49 -8.30
C ALA A 303 4.07 -41.55 -7.43
N MET A 304 3.66 -42.82 -7.55
CA MET A 304 4.30 -43.92 -6.81
C MET A 304 5.71 -44.24 -7.33
N LYS A 305 5.92 -44.21 -8.66
CA LYS A 305 7.27 -44.31 -9.27
C LYS A 305 8.19 -43.17 -8.81
N ALA A 306 7.68 -41.94 -8.72
CA ALA A 306 8.43 -40.81 -8.20
C ALA A 306 8.72 -40.93 -6.68
N ALA A 307 7.79 -41.46 -5.89
CA ALA A 307 7.97 -41.72 -4.46
C ALA A 307 9.03 -42.82 -4.19
N GLU A 308 9.08 -43.86 -5.02
CA GLU A 308 10.15 -44.87 -5.02
C GLU A 308 11.52 -44.20 -5.22
N VAL A 309 11.69 -43.49 -6.35
CA VAL A 309 12.96 -42.85 -6.72
C VAL A 309 13.38 -41.81 -5.67
N PHE A 310 12.43 -41.05 -5.11
CA PHE A 310 12.71 -40.11 -4.01
C PHE A 310 13.18 -40.84 -2.75
N SER A 311 12.64 -42.03 -2.43
CA SER A 311 13.06 -42.81 -1.25
C SER A 311 14.55 -43.18 -1.29
N ARG A 312 15.10 -43.37 -2.50
CA ARG A 312 16.53 -43.59 -2.77
C ARG A 312 17.33 -42.28 -2.86
N THR A 313 16.88 -41.31 -3.66
CA THR A 313 17.70 -40.14 -4.05
C THR A 313 17.51 -38.90 -3.19
N ARG A 314 16.38 -38.78 -2.48
CA ARG A 314 15.90 -37.56 -1.80
C ARG A 314 15.81 -36.32 -2.70
N LYS A 315 15.67 -36.50 -4.01
CA LYS A 315 15.56 -35.43 -5.02
C LYS A 315 14.26 -35.54 -5.81
N VAL A 316 13.72 -34.39 -6.22
CA VAL A 316 12.54 -34.29 -7.10
C VAL A 316 12.85 -33.63 -8.46
N ASP A 317 14.07 -33.13 -8.64
CA ASP A 317 14.46 -32.27 -9.78
C ASP A 317 14.39 -32.98 -11.14
N SER A 318 14.42 -34.31 -11.15
CA SER A 318 14.32 -35.16 -12.34
C SER A 318 12.90 -35.36 -12.86
N PHE A 319 11.87 -34.93 -12.12
CA PHE A 319 10.47 -35.10 -12.51
C PHE A 319 9.91 -33.85 -13.19
N LYS A 320 8.80 -34.03 -13.93
CA LYS A 320 8.02 -32.92 -14.47
C LYS A 320 7.09 -32.33 -13.39
N PRO A 321 6.74 -31.04 -13.44
CA PRO A 321 5.88 -30.40 -12.43
C PRO A 321 4.55 -31.12 -12.18
N GLU A 322 3.92 -31.70 -13.20
CA GLU A 322 2.64 -32.43 -13.04
C GLU A 322 2.81 -33.70 -12.19
N THR A 323 3.95 -34.38 -12.31
CA THR A 323 4.30 -35.53 -11.46
C THR A 323 4.62 -35.07 -10.04
N VAL A 324 5.30 -33.92 -9.87
CA VAL A 324 5.63 -33.37 -8.54
C VAL A 324 4.37 -32.90 -7.80
N LEU A 325 3.37 -32.35 -8.47
CA LEU A 325 2.06 -32.04 -7.88
C LEU A 325 1.36 -33.30 -7.34
N GLN A 326 1.40 -34.41 -8.08
CA GLN A 326 0.81 -35.67 -7.63
C GLN A 326 1.63 -36.33 -6.50
N LEU A 327 2.96 -36.15 -6.52
CA LEU A 327 3.86 -36.58 -5.45
C LEU A 327 3.63 -35.77 -4.16
N LEU A 328 3.38 -34.47 -4.27
CA LEU A 328 3.02 -33.59 -3.14
C LEU A 328 1.77 -34.10 -2.41
N SER A 329 0.72 -34.46 -3.17
CA SER A 329 -0.52 -35.02 -2.61
C SER A 329 -0.29 -36.36 -1.89
N LEU A 330 0.53 -37.24 -2.48
CA LEU A 330 0.93 -38.50 -1.85
C LEU A 330 1.72 -38.23 -0.56
N ALA A 331 2.69 -37.33 -0.61
CA ALA A 331 3.53 -36.97 0.53
C ALA A 331 2.71 -36.37 1.69
N ASN A 332 1.76 -35.49 1.38
CA ASN A 332 0.88 -34.86 2.37
C ASN A 332 -0.02 -35.92 3.04
N ARG A 333 -0.70 -36.77 2.26
CA ARG A 333 -1.63 -37.79 2.80
C ARG A 333 -0.94 -38.87 3.64
N PHE A 334 0.31 -39.21 3.33
CA PHE A 334 1.10 -40.19 4.09
C PHE A 334 2.07 -39.54 5.09
N CYS A 335 2.01 -38.22 5.32
CA CYS A 335 2.85 -37.47 6.25
C CYS A 335 4.37 -37.67 6.00
N CYS A 336 4.78 -37.65 4.74
CA CYS A 336 6.17 -37.74 4.30
C CYS A 336 6.81 -36.34 4.29
N GLU A 337 7.08 -35.76 5.46
CA GLU A 337 7.47 -34.34 5.60
C GLU A 337 8.67 -33.92 4.72
N GLU A 338 9.73 -34.73 4.64
CA GLU A 338 10.89 -34.44 3.78
C GLU A 338 10.53 -34.39 2.29
N MET A 339 9.68 -35.33 1.85
CA MET A 339 9.21 -35.41 0.46
C MET A 339 8.28 -34.23 0.15
N LYS A 340 7.35 -33.93 1.06
CA LYS A 340 6.44 -32.79 0.96
C LYS A 340 7.23 -31.48 0.83
N PHE A 341 8.22 -31.28 1.69
CA PHE A 341 9.09 -30.09 1.67
C PHE A 341 9.90 -29.99 0.37
N ALA A 342 10.44 -31.11 -0.14
CA ALA A 342 11.16 -31.12 -1.42
C ALA A 342 10.23 -30.74 -2.60
N CYS A 343 9.01 -31.27 -2.64
CA CYS A 343 7.99 -30.89 -3.62
C CYS A 343 7.60 -29.41 -3.50
N ASP A 344 7.38 -28.92 -2.27
CA ASP A 344 7.02 -27.53 -1.95
C ASP A 344 8.10 -26.54 -2.46
N VAL A 345 9.38 -26.79 -2.15
CA VAL A 345 10.52 -26.01 -2.65
C VAL A 345 10.63 -26.05 -4.18
N TYR A 346 10.50 -27.24 -4.78
CA TYR A 346 10.60 -27.38 -6.24
C TYR A 346 9.50 -26.60 -6.94
N LEU A 347 8.23 -26.78 -6.54
CA LEU A 347 7.09 -26.08 -7.17
C LEU A 347 7.15 -24.57 -6.94
N ALA A 348 7.57 -24.12 -5.75
CA ALA A 348 7.77 -22.69 -5.46
C ALA A 348 8.80 -22.04 -6.40
N SER A 349 9.74 -22.81 -6.95
CA SER A 349 10.74 -22.31 -7.89
C SER A 349 10.20 -22.07 -9.32
N PHE A 350 8.96 -22.51 -9.63
CA PHE A 350 8.30 -22.24 -10.90
C PHE A 350 7.38 -21.02 -10.88
N VAL A 351 7.18 -20.37 -9.74
CA VAL A 351 6.31 -19.20 -9.65
C VAL A 351 7.07 -17.94 -10.06
N TYR A 352 6.83 -17.41 -11.28
CA TYR A 352 7.48 -16.20 -11.78
C TYR A 352 6.52 -15.02 -12.02
N ASP A 353 5.31 -15.28 -12.48
CA ASP A 353 4.31 -14.25 -12.81
C ASP A 353 2.92 -14.55 -12.18
N ILE A 354 1.93 -13.68 -12.47
CA ILE A 354 0.58 -13.80 -11.91
C ILE A 354 -0.13 -15.05 -12.44
N GLU A 355 0.17 -15.44 -13.68
CA GLU A 355 -0.36 -16.60 -14.36
C GLU A 355 0.12 -17.89 -13.68
N ASP A 356 1.44 -18.05 -13.47
CA ASP A 356 2.02 -19.15 -12.70
C ASP A 356 1.43 -19.21 -11.29
N ALA A 357 1.38 -18.06 -10.61
CA ALA A 357 0.88 -17.97 -9.25
C ALA A 357 -0.61 -18.34 -9.15
N ALA A 358 -1.43 -17.94 -10.13
CA ALA A 358 -2.86 -18.27 -10.19
C ALA A 358 -3.12 -19.74 -10.53
N LEU A 359 -2.22 -20.42 -11.26
CA LEU A 359 -2.31 -21.85 -11.55
C LEU A 359 -1.90 -22.72 -10.35
N LEU A 360 -0.89 -22.30 -9.58
CA LEU A 360 -0.29 -23.10 -8.52
C LEU A 360 -0.87 -22.85 -7.12
N ILE A 361 -1.48 -21.69 -6.86
CA ILE A 361 -1.99 -21.33 -5.53
C ILE A 361 -3.02 -22.32 -4.97
N GLU A 362 -3.93 -22.83 -5.81
CA GLU A 362 -4.97 -23.76 -5.38
C GLU A 362 -4.38 -25.08 -4.87
N TYR A 363 -3.44 -25.67 -5.61
CA TYR A 363 -2.69 -26.86 -5.18
C TYR A 363 -1.91 -26.62 -3.88
N GLY A 364 -1.30 -25.43 -3.75
CA GLY A 364 -0.58 -25.05 -2.54
C GLY A 364 -1.49 -24.94 -1.31
N LEU A 365 -2.71 -24.43 -1.48
CA LEU A 365 -3.72 -24.34 -0.42
C LEU A 365 -4.31 -25.71 -0.07
N GLU A 366 -4.65 -26.53 -1.07
CA GLU A 366 -5.22 -27.88 -0.88
C GLU A 366 -4.23 -28.81 -0.16
N GLU A 367 -2.98 -28.87 -0.62
CA GLU A 367 -1.96 -29.75 -0.05
C GLU A 367 -1.17 -29.12 1.13
N SER A 368 -1.57 -27.92 1.56
CA SER A 368 -0.93 -27.17 2.65
C SER A 368 0.58 -27.05 2.47
N ALA A 369 1.00 -26.57 1.30
CA ALA A 369 2.39 -26.36 0.89
C ALA A 369 2.80 -24.90 1.14
N TYR A 370 3.60 -24.70 2.20
CA TYR A 370 3.86 -23.37 2.78
C TYR A 370 4.71 -22.48 1.86
N LEU A 371 5.77 -23.02 1.26
CA LEU A 371 6.67 -22.23 0.42
C LEU A 371 6.06 -21.90 -0.94
N LEU A 372 5.25 -22.80 -1.50
CA LEU A 372 4.49 -22.59 -2.72
C LEU A 372 3.46 -21.47 -2.55
N VAL A 373 2.63 -21.54 -1.50
CA VAL A 373 1.68 -20.46 -1.19
C VAL A 373 2.42 -19.15 -0.93
N ALA A 374 3.55 -19.17 -0.20
CA ALA A 374 4.37 -17.97 0.00
C ALA A 374 4.93 -17.37 -1.31
N ALA A 375 5.31 -18.19 -2.29
CA ALA A 375 5.79 -17.77 -3.60
C ALA A 375 4.66 -17.15 -4.45
N CYS A 376 3.48 -17.77 -4.47
CA CYS A 376 2.30 -17.19 -5.12
C CYS A 376 1.92 -15.83 -4.50
N LEU A 377 1.86 -15.75 -3.16
CA LEU A 377 1.61 -14.51 -2.43
C LEU A 377 2.69 -13.45 -2.70
N GLN A 378 3.95 -13.85 -2.87
CA GLN A 378 5.03 -12.92 -3.21
C GLN A 378 4.81 -12.21 -4.54
N VAL A 379 4.31 -12.90 -5.57
CA VAL A 379 3.93 -12.24 -6.83
C VAL A 379 2.74 -11.32 -6.61
N PHE A 380 1.62 -11.86 -6.09
CA PHE A 380 0.39 -11.09 -5.94
C PHE A 380 0.59 -9.80 -5.13
N LEU A 381 1.35 -9.87 -4.02
CA LEU A 381 1.61 -8.71 -3.16
C LEU A 381 2.56 -7.69 -3.77
N ARG A 382 3.49 -8.10 -4.63
CA ARG A 382 4.41 -7.19 -5.32
C ARG A 382 3.75 -6.43 -6.47
N GLU A 383 2.59 -6.89 -6.95
CA GLU A 383 1.79 -6.22 -8.00
C GLU A 383 0.54 -5.50 -7.48
N VAL A 384 0.40 -5.33 -6.17
CA VAL A 384 -0.68 -4.51 -5.56
C VAL A 384 -0.55 -3.04 -6.04
N PRO A 385 -1.66 -2.36 -6.42
CA PRO A 385 -3.06 -2.82 -6.36
C PRO A 385 -3.55 -3.53 -7.63
N MET A 386 -2.76 -3.63 -8.70
CA MET A 386 -3.17 -4.21 -9.98
C MET A 386 -3.59 -5.68 -9.85
N SER A 387 -2.87 -6.46 -9.03
CA SER A 387 -3.22 -7.87 -8.74
C SER A 387 -4.62 -8.04 -8.13
N MET A 388 -5.11 -7.07 -7.37
CA MET A 388 -6.45 -7.09 -6.75
C MET A 388 -7.59 -6.90 -7.76
N GLN A 389 -7.28 -6.55 -9.02
CA GLN A 389 -8.26 -6.51 -10.12
C GLN A 389 -8.54 -7.90 -10.69
N ASN A 390 -7.68 -8.89 -10.45
CA ASN A 390 -7.94 -10.29 -10.80
C ASN A 390 -8.97 -10.86 -9.80
N PRO A 391 -10.13 -11.39 -10.26
CA PRO A 391 -11.19 -11.86 -9.38
C PRO A 391 -10.75 -13.02 -8.48
N ASN A 392 -9.83 -13.89 -8.94
CA ASN A 392 -9.34 -15.02 -8.15
C ASN A 392 -8.49 -14.52 -6.97
N VAL A 393 -7.54 -13.61 -7.23
CA VAL A 393 -6.70 -12.98 -6.20
C VAL A 393 -7.54 -12.16 -5.22
N SER A 394 -8.51 -11.39 -5.74
CA SER A 394 -9.44 -10.61 -4.92
C SER A 394 -10.29 -11.51 -4.02
N SER A 395 -10.82 -12.63 -4.53
CA SER A 395 -11.61 -13.59 -3.75
C SER A 395 -10.78 -14.29 -2.68
N LEU A 396 -9.53 -14.67 -2.98
CA LEU A 396 -8.59 -15.30 -2.05
C LEU A 396 -8.33 -14.43 -0.82
N PHE A 397 -8.08 -13.13 -1.02
CA PHE A 397 -7.82 -12.23 0.11
C PHE A 397 -9.09 -11.78 0.83
N CYS A 398 -10.14 -11.41 0.09
CA CYS A 398 -11.30 -10.72 0.67
C CYS A 398 -12.34 -11.66 1.26
N SER A 399 -12.55 -12.86 0.70
CA SER A 399 -13.57 -13.79 1.20
C SER A 399 -13.17 -14.42 2.54
N SER A 400 -14.16 -14.81 3.35
CA SER A 400 -13.89 -15.53 4.60
C SER A 400 -13.30 -16.91 4.31
N GLU A 401 -13.77 -17.60 3.27
CA GLU A 401 -13.27 -18.91 2.84
C GLU A 401 -11.79 -18.85 2.39
N GLY A 402 -11.44 -17.87 1.55
CA GLY A 402 -10.06 -17.63 1.14
C GLY A 402 -9.15 -17.28 2.33
N SER A 403 -9.65 -16.49 3.28
CA SER A 403 -8.94 -16.18 4.53
C SER A 403 -8.75 -17.42 5.42
N GLU A 404 -9.77 -18.27 5.56
CA GLU A 404 -9.69 -19.53 6.30
C GLU A 404 -8.70 -20.51 5.65
N ARG A 405 -8.67 -20.61 4.31
CA ARG A 405 -7.67 -21.40 3.56
C ARG A 405 -6.24 -20.85 3.70
N LEU A 406 -6.08 -19.52 3.67
CA LEU A 406 -4.79 -18.88 3.99
C LEU A 406 -4.39 -19.12 5.45
N ALA A 407 -5.34 -19.17 6.38
CA ALA A 407 -5.09 -19.44 7.79
C ALA A 407 -4.63 -20.88 8.04
N SER A 408 -5.22 -21.87 7.36
CA SER A 408 -4.82 -23.29 7.52
C SER A 408 -3.39 -23.57 7.05
N VAL A 409 -2.85 -22.77 6.13
CA VAL A 409 -1.43 -22.86 5.68
C VAL A 409 -0.52 -21.84 6.41
N GLY A 410 -1.06 -21.00 7.31
CA GLY A 410 -0.27 -20.06 8.12
C GLY A 410 0.09 -18.74 7.44
N HIS A 411 -0.67 -18.33 6.43
CA HIS A 411 -0.50 -17.08 5.68
C HIS A 411 -1.55 -16.00 5.98
N ALA A 412 -2.66 -16.31 6.65
CA ALA A 412 -3.55 -15.27 7.17
C ALA A 412 -2.91 -14.60 8.40
N SER A 413 -2.82 -13.27 8.40
CA SER A 413 -2.17 -12.52 9.50
C SER A 413 -2.57 -11.05 9.50
N PHE A 414 -2.45 -10.40 10.67
CA PHE A 414 -2.64 -8.95 10.78
C PHE A 414 -1.70 -8.18 9.85
N LEU A 415 -0.43 -8.60 9.74
CA LEU A 415 0.56 -7.98 8.87
C LEU A 415 0.16 -7.98 7.38
N LEU A 416 -0.35 -9.12 6.88
CA LEU A 416 -0.86 -9.25 5.50
C LEU A 416 -2.02 -8.28 5.26
N TYR A 417 -3.06 -8.36 6.09
CA TYR A 417 -4.25 -7.56 5.91
C TYR A 417 -4.03 -6.08 6.20
N TYR A 418 -3.01 -5.73 7.00
CA TYR A 418 -2.66 -4.34 7.26
C TYR A 418 -2.06 -3.70 6.01
N PHE A 419 -1.10 -4.38 5.35
CA PHE A 419 -0.56 -3.93 4.08
C PHE A 419 -1.66 -3.83 2.99
N LEU A 420 -2.48 -4.87 2.82
CA LEU A 420 -3.55 -4.89 1.81
C LEU A 420 -4.60 -3.80 2.04
N SER A 421 -5.06 -3.60 3.27
CA SER A 421 -6.05 -2.57 3.60
C SER A 421 -5.53 -1.16 3.31
N GLU A 422 -4.26 -0.91 3.63
CA GLU A 422 -3.61 0.37 3.39
C GLU A 422 -3.44 0.68 1.91
N ALA A 423 -3.01 -0.28 1.10
CA ALA A 423 -2.95 -0.12 -0.34
C ALA A 423 -4.34 0.04 -1.00
N SER A 424 -5.36 -0.64 -0.45
CA SER A 424 -6.75 -0.50 -0.90
C SER A 424 -7.38 0.85 -0.52
N MET A 425 -6.99 1.43 0.62
CA MET A 425 -7.40 2.79 1.02
C MET A 425 -6.74 3.88 0.16
N GLU A 426 -5.50 3.68 -0.29
CA GLU A 426 -4.81 4.59 -1.23
C GLU A 426 -5.45 4.56 -2.63
N ASP A 427 -5.91 3.41 -3.12
CA ASP A 427 -6.57 3.24 -4.43
C ASP A 427 -8.05 3.70 -4.43
N ASP A 428 -8.91 3.10 -3.60
CA ASP A 428 -10.30 3.55 -3.39
C ASP A 428 -10.81 3.19 -1.98
N MET A 429 -10.67 4.16 -1.08
CA MET A 429 -11.21 4.11 0.29
C MET A 429 -12.72 3.85 0.38
N ARG A 430 -13.53 4.08 -0.67
CA ARG A 430 -14.99 3.81 -0.64
C ARG A 430 -15.36 2.41 -1.12
N SER A 431 -14.43 1.67 -1.73
CA SER A 431 -14.71 0.37 -2.34
C SER A 431 -15.20 -0.68 -1.32
N ASN A 432 -15.92 -1.69 -1.81
CA ASN A 432 -16.29 -2.85 -0.99
C ASN A 432 -15.05 -3.70 -0.64
N THR A 433 -14.04 -3.74 -1.52
CA THR A 433 -12.77 -4.43 -1.30
C THR A 433 -12.07 -3.90 -0.05
N THR A 434 -11.98 -2.57 0.10
CA THR A 434 -11.40 -1.93 1.29
C THR A 434 -12.13 -2.33 2.58
N VAL A 435 -13.46 -2.39 2.56
CA VAL A 435 -14.27 -2.86 3.71
C VAL A 435 -13.93 -4.32 4.04
N MET A 436 -13.95 -5.22 3.05
CA MET A 436 -13.69 -6.64 3.28
C MET A 436 -12.28 -6.89 3.80
N LEU A 437 -11.26 -6.19 3.29
CA LEU A 437 -9.88 -6.29 3.78
C LEU A 437 -9.74 -5.79 5.23
N LEU A 438 -10.42 -4.69 5.58
CA LEU A 438 -10.44 -4.16 6.96
C LEU A 438 -11.22 -5.06 7.93
N GLU A 439 -12.24 -5.79 7.47
CA GLU A 439 -12.89 -6.84 8.28
C GLU A 439 -11.91 -7.98 8.57
N ARG A 440 -11.21 -8.51 7.55
CA ARG A 440 -10.17 -9.54 7.73
C ARG A 440 -9.02 -9.04 8.63
N LEU A 441 -8.66 -7.75 8.54
CA LEU A 441 -7.69 -7.10 9.43
C LEU A 441 -8.16 -7.12 10.90
N GLY A 442 -9.43 -6.80 11.14
CA GLY A 442 -10.05 -6.81 12.46
C GLY A 442 -10.16 -8.23 13.04
N GLU A 443 -10.44 -9.23 12.22
CA GLU A 443 -10.46 -10.65 12.61
C GLU A 443 -9.05 -11.16 12.99
N CYS A 444 -8.01 -10.66 12.33
CA CYS A 444 -6.62 -10.96 12.65
C CYS A 444 -6.05 -10.14 13.84
N ALA A 445 -6.82 -9.19 14.40
CA ALA A 445 -6.33 -8.27 15.43
C ALA A 445 -6.25 -8.94 16.80
N THR A 446 -5.03 -9.22 17.28
CA THR A 446 -4.76 -9.86 18.57
C THR A 446 -4.47 -8.84 19.67
N GLU A 447 -3.57 -7.88 19.41
CA GLU A 447 -3.17 -6.82 20.33
C GLU A 447 -4.24 -5.74 20.48
N GLU A 448 -4.17 -4.92 21.54
CA GLU A 448 -5.09 -3.79 21.73
C GLU A 448 -4.92 -2.72 20.64
N TRP A 449 -3.68 -2.32 20.32
CA TRP A 449 -3.41 -1.33 19.26
C TRP A 449 -3.87 -1.80 17.87
N GLN A 450 -3.86 -3.12 17.61
CA GLN A 450 -4.36 -3.72 16.38
C GLN A 450 -5.88 -3.54 16.26
N LYS A 451 -6.61 -3.78 17.35
CA LYS A 451 -8.06 -3.59 17.44
C LYS A 451 -8.44 -2.11 17.33
N GLN A 452 -7.70 -1.23 18.00
CA GLN A 452 -7.83 0.22 17.89
C GLN A 452 -7.70 0.67 16.42
N LEU A 453 -6.64 0.26 15.73
CA LEU A 453 -6.36 0.66 14.36
C LEU A 453 -7.42 0.14 13.38
N ALA A 454 -7.72 -1.16 13.41
CA ALA A 454 -8.67 -1.79 12.49
C ALA A 454 -10.08 -1.18 12.63
N ALA A 455 -10.57 -1.01 13.87
CA ALA A 455 -11.87 -0.41 14.13
C ALA A 455 -11.91 1.08 13.76
N HIS A 456 -10.83 1.84 13.99
CA HIS A 456 -10.74 3.25 13.59
C HIS A 456 -10.74 3.41 12.07
N GLN A 457 -9.93 2.63 11.34
CA GLN A 457 -9.86 2.67 9.88
C GLN A 457 -11.18 2.26 9.23
N LEU A 458 -11.82 1.20 9.73
CA LEU A 458 -13.14 0.76 9.25
C LEU A 458 -14.21 1.84 9.52
N GLY A 459 -14.17 2.49 10.68
CA GLY A 459 -15.01 3.67 10.96
C GLY A 459 -14.79 4.82 9.99
N CYS A 460 -13.54 5.12 9.62
CA CYS A 460 -13.18 6.16 8.65
C CYS A 460 -13.73 5.85 7.24
N VAL A 461 -13.61 4.59 6.79
CA VAL A 461 -14.19 4.11 5.52
C VAL A 461 -15.72 4.28 5.52
N MET A 462 -16.40 3.84 6.58
CA MET A 462 -17.87 3.99 6.68
C MET A 462 -18.30 5.46 6.72
N LEU A 463 -17.55 6.33 7.41
CA LEU A 463 -17.80 7.77 7.42
C LEU A 463 -17.69 8.38 6.01
N GLN A 464 -16.70 7.94 5.23
CA GLN A 464 -16.44 8.39 3.85
C GLN A 464 -17.47 7.85 2.84
N ARG A 465 -18.06 6.69 3.11
CA ARG A 465 -19.24 6.14 2.42
C ARG A 465 -20.56 6.79 2.84
N LYS A 466 -20.53 7.69 3.85
CA LYS A 466 -21.69 8.35 4.48
C LYS A 466 -22.60 7.41 5.29
N GLU A 467 -22.08 6.23 5.65
CA GLU A 467 -22.74 5.21 6.46
C GLU A 467 -22.61 5.56 7.96
N TYR A 468 -23.19 6.71 8.34
CA TYR A 468 -22.94 7.37 9.64
C TYR A 468 -23.40 6.59 10.89
N LYS A 469 -24.22 5.55 10.73
CA LYS A 469 -24.62 4.67 11.85
C LYS A 469 -23.52 3.65 12.14
N ASP A 470 -22.98 3.06 11.11
CA ASP A 470 -22.03 1.95 11.18
C ASP A 470 -20.64 2.50 11.48
N ALA A 471 -20.28 3.65 10.89
CA ALA A 471 -19.14 4.46 11.32
C ALA A 471 -19.12 4.71 12.85
N GLN A 472 -20.27 5.04 13.46
CA GLN A 472 -20.35 5.25 14.91
C GLN A 472 -20.15 3.97 15.73
N GLN A 473 -20.54 2.80 15.20
CA GLN A 473 -20.30 1.52 15.88
C GLN A 473 -18.79 1.19 15.88
N TRP A 474 -18.14 1.35 14.73
CA TRP A 474 -16.71 1.11 14.59
C TRP A 474 -15.85 2.11 15.38
N PHE A 475 -16.19 3.40 15.39
CA PHE A 475 -15.50 4.36 16.26
C PHE A 475 -15.74 4.09 17.75
N GLN A 476 -16.92 3.61 18.15
CA GLN A 476 -17.14 3.17 19.53
C GLN A 476 -16.24 1.98 19.88
N ALA A 477 -16.15 0.96 19.02
CA ALA A 477 -15.27 -0.18 19.22
C ALA A 477 -13.78 0.22 19.31
N ALA A 478 -13.34 1.22 18.54
CA ALA A 478 -11.99 1.78 18.63
C ALA A 478 -11.76 2.50 19.97
N VAL A 479 -12.72 3.28 20.46
CA VAL A 479 -12.68 3.93 21.79
C VAL A 479 -12.68 2.90 22.91
N ASP A 480 -13.52 1.88 22.83
CA ASP A 480 -13.59 0.77 23.80
C ASP A 480 -12.29 -0.04 23.85
N ALA A 481 -11.54 -0.09 22.73
CA ALA A 481 -10.19 -0.66 22.65
C ALA A 481 -9.08 0.31 23.11
N GLY A 482 -9.41 1.56 23.46
CA GLY A 482 -8.47 2.57 24.02
C GLY A 482 -8.11 3.73 23.10
N HIS A 483 -8.61 3.80 21.85
CA HIS A 483 -8.26 4.85 20.90
C HIS A 483 -9.10 6.13 21.10
N VAL A 484 -8.66 6.96 22.05
CA VAL A 484 -9.34 8.23 22.42
C VAL A 484 -9.63 9.13 21.22
N TYR A 485 -8.72 9.21 20.24
CA TYR A 485 -8.90 10.07 19.06
C TYR A 485 -10.12 9.69 18.20
N SER A 486 -10.58 8.43 18.20
CA SER A 486 -11.81 8.03 17.49
C SER A 486 -13.09 8.75 18.00
N LEU A 487 -13.06 9.37 19.18
CA LEU A 487 -14.14 10.25 19.66
C LEU A 487 -14.38 11.46 18.74
N VAL A 488 -13.35 11.96 18.05
CA VAL A 488 -13.44 13.01 17.02
C VAL A 488 -14.39 12.56 15.91
N SER A 489 -14.07 11.42 15.31
CA SER A 489 -14.82 10.87 14.19
C SER A 489 -16.23 10.42 14.60
N PHE A 490 -16.40 9.93 15.83
CA PHE A 490 -17.70 9.64 16.41
C PHE A 490 -18.55 10.91 16.58
N ALA A 491 -17.98 12.00 17.12
CA ALA A 491 -18.66 13.31 17.19
C ALA A 491 -19.06 13.81 15.81
N ARG A 492 -18.15 13.71 14.82
CA ARG A 492 -18.44 14.11 13.45
C ARG A 492 -19.57 13.31 12.83
N GLY A 493 -19.61 11.99 13.07
CA GLY A 493 -20.74 11.15 12.72
C GLY A 493 -22.06 11.57 13.38
N LYS A 494 -22.04 12.08 14.64
CA LYS A 494 -23.25 12.62 15.30
C LYS A 494 -23.69 13.94 14.64
N TYR A 495 -22.74 14.81 14.34
CA TYR A 495 -22.96 16.10 13.66
C TYR A 495 -23.54 15.94 12.26
N LYS A 496 -22.96 15.09 11.40
CA LYS A 496 -23.52 14.79 10.06
C LYS A 496 -24.93 14.16 10.10
N ARG A 497 -25.36 13.65 11.26
CA ARG A 497 -26.73 13.19 11.54
C ARG A 497 -27.63 14.25 12.22
N GLY A 498 -27.23 15.52 12.23
CA GLY A 498 -27.98 16.64 12.81
C GLY A 498 -27.89 16.79 14.34
N HIS A 499 -27.02 16.06 15.02
CA HIS A 499 -26.93 16.07 16.49
C HIS A 499 -25.83 16.98 17.04
N THR A 500 -25.76 18.23 16.57
CA THR A 500 -24.66 19.19 16.88
C THR A 500 -24.38 19.33 18.37
N TYR A 501 -25.41 19.52 19.21
CA TYR A 501 -25.22 19.64 20.67
C TYR A 501 -24.60 18.38 21.31
N LYS A 502 -24.90 17.17 20.79
CA LYS A 502 -24.29 15.93 21.29
C LYS A 502 -22.82 15.82 20.87
N ALA A 503 -22.47 16.27 19.67
CA ALA A 503 -21.09 16.33 19.19
C ALA A 503 -20.26 17.34 20.02
N TYR A 504 -20.79 18.57 20.20
CA TYR A 504 -20.19 19.59 21.06
C TYR A 504 -19.96 19.09 22.49
N LYS A 505 -20.99 18.52 23.14
CA LYS A 505 -20.87 18.01 24.51
C LYS A 505 -19.79 16.92 24.63
N LEU A 506 -19.65 16.05 23.64
CA LEU A 506 -18.63 14.99 23.63
C LEU A 506 -17.21 15.53 23.51
N MET A 507 -16.99 16.54 22.66
CA MET A 507 -15.70 17.22 22.58
C MET A 507 -15.40 18.04 23.83
N ASN A 508 -16.43 18.60 24.47
CA ASN A 508 -16.26 19.32 25.72
C ASN A 508 -15.87 18.41 26.91
N SER A 509 -16.41 17.18 26.99
CA SER A 509 -15.91 16.19 27.96
C SER A 509 -14.49 15.74 27.61
N LEU A 510 -14.18 15.47 26.35
CA LEU A 510 -12.83 15.08 25.90
C LEU A 510 -11.75 16.11 26.33
N ILE A 511 -12.04 17.41 26.20
CA ILE A 511 -11.13 18.50 26.60
C ILE A 511 -10.99 18.61 28.14
N HIS A 512 -12.02 18.21 28.89
CA HIS A 512 -11.99 18.22 30.36
C HIS A 512 -11.26 17.01 30.94
N ASP A 513 -11.43 15.83 30.32
CA ASP A 513 -10.98 14.55 30.86
C ASP A 513 -9.51 14.23 30.48
N HIS A 514 -8.91 14.99 29.57
CA HIS A 514 -7.54 14.83 29.09
C HIS A 514 -6.76 16.14 29.08
N ALA A 515 -5.43 16.06 28.91
CA ALA A 515 -4.61 17.24 28.67
C ALA A 515 -5.06 17.96 27.38
N PRO A 516 -5.30 19.29 27.42
CA PRO A 516 -5.86 20.01 26.29
C PRO A 516 -4.88 20.09 25.11
N CYS A 517 -5.26 19.51 23.97
CA CYS A 517 -4.50 19.60 22.72
C CYS A 517 -5.20 20.51 21.69
N GLY A 518 -4.42 21.20 20.84
CA GLY A 518 -4.99 22.11 19.84
C GLY A 518 -6.00 21.46 18.90
N TRP A 519 -5.78 20.19 18.53
CA TRP A 519 -6.71 19.42 17.66
C TRP A 519 -8.09 19.17 18.30
N MET A 520 -8.20 19.19 19.63
CA MET A 520 -9.48 19.01 20.33
C MET A 520 -10.37 20.26 20.18
N TYR A 521 -9.77 21.45 20.35
CA TYR A 521 -10.45 22.73 20.10
C TYR A 521 -10.76 22.91 18.62
N GLN A 522 -9.82 22.51 17.75
CA GLN A 522 -10.03 22.46 16.30
C GLN A 522 -11.29 21.66 15.93
N GLU A 523 -11.46 20.45 16.47
CA GLU A 523 -12.67 19.66 16.21
C GLU A 523 -13.92 20.25 16.88
N ARG A 524 -13.84 20.73 18.12
CA ARG A 524 -14.98 21.35 18.81
C ARG A 524 -15.53 22.54 18.04
N SER A 525 -14.65 23.32 17.39
CA SER A 525 -15.01 24.49 16.59
C SER A 525 -15.98 24.17 15.43
N LEU A 526 -16.02 22.94 14.91
CA LEU A 526 -17.01 22.49 13.91
C LEU A 526 -18.45 22.46 14.45
N TYR A 527 -18.62 22.44 15.76
CA TYR A 527 -19.89 22.36 16.46
C TYR A 527 -20.27 23.69 17.15
N CYS A 528 -19.44 24.72 16.96
CA CYS A 528 -19.58 26.08 17.49
C CYS A 528 -19.94 27.06 16.36
N ASN A 529 -20.52 28.21 16.70
CA ASN A 529 -20.83 29.28 15.74
C ASN A 529 -20.25 30.63 16.18
N GLY A 530 -19.97 31.51 15.21
CA GLY A 530 -19.56 32.90 15.44
C GLY A 530 -18.36 33.03 16.40
N ARG A 531 -18.55 33.79 17.49
CA ARG A 531 -17.48 34.10 18.45
C ARG A 531 -16.90 32.86 19.15
N GLU A 532 -17.72 31.87 19.49
CA GLU A 532 -17.26 30.63 20.16
C GLU A 532 -16.35 29.83 19.23
N LYS A 533 -16.71 29.73 17.94
CA LYS A 533 -15.88 29.12 16.91
C LYS A 533 -14.52 29.82 16.80
N MET A 534 -14.50 31.16 16.80
CA MET A 534 -13.25 31.93 16.76
C MET A 534 -12.39 31.75 18.02
N MET A 535 -12.99 31.64 19.20
CA MET A 535 -12.26 31.33 20.44
C MET A 535 -11.59 29.96 20.35
N ASP A 536 -12.33 28.92 19.92
CA ASP A 536 -11.78 27.57 19.75
C ASP A 536 -10.65 27.54 18.70
N LEU A 537 -10.79 28.23 17.57
CA LEU A 537 -9.73 28.32 16.56
C LEU A 537 -8.48 29.06 17.05
N ASN A 538 -8.64 30.10 17.87
CA ASN A 538 -7.51 30.82 18.44
C ASN A 538 -6.74 29.93 19.43
N VAL A 539 -7.44 29.32 20.38
CA VAL A 539 -6.85 28.36 21.34
C VAL A 539 -6.21 27.17 20.63
N ALA A 540 -6.81 26.67 19.54
CA ALA A 540 -6.20 25.63 18.72
C ALA A 540 -4.82 26.04 18.19
N THR A 541 -4.68 27.27 17.67
CA THR A 541 -3.39 27.79 17.15
C THR A 541 -2.40 28.26 18.22
N GLU A 542 -2.87 28.56 19.44
CA GLU A 542 -2.00 28.83 20.59
C GLU A 542 -1.37 27.55 21.15
N LEU A 543 -2.12 26.43 21.14
CA LEU A 543 -1.65 25.11 21.56
C LEU A 543 -0.84 24.39 20.47
N ASP A 544 -1.20 24.55 19.20
CA ASP A 544 -0.53 23.93 18.06
C ASP A 544 -0.63 24.81 16.79
N PRO A 545 0.42 25.59 16.47
CA PRO A 545 0.44 26.45 15.29
C PRO A 545 0.63 25.68 13.96
N THR A 546 0.83 24.36 14.00
CA THR A 546 1.00 23.53 12.79
C THR A 546 -0.31 23.01 12.21
N LEU A 547 -1.43 23.19 12.93
CA LEU A 547 -2.77 22.84 12.49
C LEU A 547 -3.20 23.72 11.31
N THR A 548 -3.48 23.13 10.16
CA THR A 548 -3.84 23.89 8.94
C THR A 548 -5.26 24.44 8.97
N TYR A 549 -6.22 23.71 9.56
CA TYR A 549 -7.64 24.06 9.51
C TYR A 549 -7.99 25.43 10.09
N PRO A 550 -7.49 25.85 11.28
CA PRO A 550 -7.80 27.16 11.83
C PRO A 550 -7.43 28.32 10.91
N TYR A 551 -6.25 28.28 10.29
CA TYR A 551 -5.80 29.29 9.34
C TYR A 551 -6.63 29.26 8.05
N LYS A 552 -6.90 28.08 7.50
CA LYS A 552 -7.77 27.93 6.31
C LYS A 552 -9.16 28.49 6.55
N TYR A 553 -9.79 28.17 7.69
CA TYR A 553 -11.11 28.67 8.05
C TYR A 553 -11.10 30.19 8.24
N ARG A 554 -10.18 30.75 9.05
CA ARG A 554 -10.08 32.20 9.28
C ARG A 554 -9.86 32.95 7.96
N ALA A 555 -8.97 32.44 7.10
CA ALA A 555 -8.66 33.07 5.83
C ALA A 555 -9.83 33.06 4.82
N VAL A 556 -10.60 31.97 4.77
CA VAL A 556 -11.78 31.90 3.90
C VAL A 556 -12.93 32.75 4.44
N SER A 557 -13.16 32.76 5.76
CA SER A 557 -14.12 33.69 6.38
C SER A 557 -13.77 35.15 6.07
N MET A 558 -12.48 35.52 6.09
CA MET A 558 -12.04 36.85 5.66
C MET A 558 -12.29 37.10 4.16
N ALA A 559 -12.07 36.12 3.29
CA ALA A 559 -12.33 36.26 1.86
C ALA A 559 -13.82 36.40 1.53
N GLU A 560 -14.70 35.69 2.24
CA GLU A 560 -16.17 35.84 2.17
C GLU A 560 -16.61 37.25 2.60
N ASP A 561 -15.95 37.84 3.61
CA ASP A 561 -16.11 39.24 4.01
C ASP A 561 -15.44 40.26 3.04
N ASN A 562 -15.07 39.84 1.82
CA ASN A 562 -14.31 40.60 0.81
C ASN A 562 -12.89 41.05 1.23
N ASN A 563 -12.36 40.54 2.34
CA ASN A 563 -11.03 40.85 2.88
C ASN A 563 -9.97 39.81 2.45
N VAL A 564 -9.81 39.63 1.14
CA VAL A 564 -8.90 38.63 0.54
C VAL A 564 -7.42 38.85 0.93
N GLY A 565 -6.98 40.10 1.05
CA GLY A 565 -5.60 40.45 1.45
C GLY A 565 -5.22 39.91 2.85
N PRO A 566 -5.99 40.23 3.91
CA PRO A 566 -5.87 39.60 5.21
C PRO A 566 -5.94 38.06 5.17
N GLY A 567 -6.80 37.48 4.33
CA GLY A 567 -6.86 36.03 4.11
C GLY A 567 -5.53 35.45 3.59
N ILE A 568 -4.89 36.08 2.61
CA ILE A 568 -3.56 35.70 2.13
C ILE A 568 -2.51 35.82 3.24
N SER A 569 -2.56 36.89 4.06
CA SER A 569 -1.66 37.05 5.21
C SER A 569 -1.83 35.94 6.25
N GLU A 570 -3.06 35.49 6.49
CA GLU A 570 -3.37 34.38 7.40
C GLU A 570 -2.87 33.03 6.86
N ILE A 571 -3.03 32.75 5.55
CA ILE A 571 -2.44 31.55 4.93
C ILE A 571 -0.92 31.59 4.90
N ASN A 572 -0.30 32.77 4.76
CA ASN A 572 1.15 32.92 4.88
C ASN A 572 1.69 32.52 6.26
N ARG A 573 0.88 32.64 7.34
CA ARG A 573 1.28 32.19 8.68
C ARG A 573 1.40 30.67 8.74
N ILE A 574 0.39 29.92 8.30
CA ILE A 574 0.50 28.44 8.29
C ILE A 574 1.59 27.96 7.33
N ILE A 575 1.73 28.58 6.15
CA ILE A 575 2.81 28.24 5.19
C ILE A 575 4.21 28.46 5.78
N SER A 576 4.37 29.36 6.76
CA SER A 576 5.64 29.48 7.48
C SER A 576 5.96 28.25 8.35
N PHE A 577 4.96 27.59 8.95
CA PHE A 577 5.15 26.37 9.75
C PHE A 577 5.17 25.09 8.90
N LYS A 578 4.26 24.98 7.93
CA LYS A 578 4.06 23.78 7.11
C LYS A 578 3.53 24.16 5.73
N VAL A 579 4.24 23.75 4.68
CA VAL A 579 3.74 23.79 3.31
C VAL A 579 2.91 22.54 3.05
N SER A 580 1.67 22.73 2.57
CA SER A 580 0.81 21.64 2.11
C SER A 580 0.08 22.04 0.83
N PRO A 581 -0.25 21.09 -0.07
CA PRO A 581 -0.92 21.36 -1.34
C PRO A 581 -2.21 22.19 -1.17
N ASP A 582 -3.04 21.85 -0.18
CA ASP A 582 -4.31 22.51 0.10
C ASP A 582 -4.17 23.97 0.62
N CYS A 583 -3.04 24.32 1.24
CA CYS A 583 -2.71 25.69 1.62
C CYS A 583 -2.16 26.50 0.43
N LEU A 584 -1.39 25.85 -0.46
CA LEU A 584 -0.90 26.46 -1.69
C LEU A 584 -2.04 26.71 -2.69
N GLU A 585 -2.95 25.75 -2.86
CA GLU A 585 -4.18 25.89 -3.65
C GLU A 585 -4.99 27.11 -3.16
N LEU A 586 -5.25 27.17 -1.85
CA LEU A 586 -6.07 28.23 -1.27
C LEU A 586 -5.43 29.63 -1.45
N ARG A 587 -4.11 29.74 -1.30
CA ARG A 587 -3.41 31.01 -1.55
C ARG A 587 -3.40 31.36 -3.04
N ALA A 588 -3.17 30.39 -3.93
CA ALA A 588 -3.25 30.60 -5.38
C ALA A 588 -4.64 31.11 -5.80
N TRP A 589 -5.70 30.53 -5.23
CA TRP A 589 -7.09 30.91 -5.49
C TRP A 589 -7.37 32.37 -5.09
N PHE A 590 -6.89 32.80 -3.92
CA PHE A 590 -6.98 34.20 -3.48
C PHE A 590 -6.13 35.15 -4.35
N LEU A 591 -4.96 34.71 -4.82
CA LEU A 591 -4.10 35.50 -5.69
C LEU A 591 -4.74 35.68 -7.09
N ILE A 592 -5.40 34.66 -7.63
CA ILE A 592 -6.24 34.77 -8.84
C ILE A 592 -7.36 35.80 -8.64
N ALA A 593 -8.04 35.77 -7.49
CA ALA A 593 -9.09 36.75 -7.18
C ALA A 593 -8.57 38.19 -7.08
N LEU A 594 -7.30 38.39 -6.70
CA LEU A 594 -6.62 39.69 -6.72
C LEU A 594 -5.91 40.00 -8.06
N LYS A 595 -6.04 39.14 -9.08
CA LYS A 595 -5.34 39.21 -10.38
C LYS A 595 -3.80 39.15 -10.27
N ASP A 596 -3.25 38.66 -9.15
CA ASP A 596 -1.83 38.33 -9.02
C ASP A 596 -1.55 36.92 -9.62
N PHE A 597 -1.58 36.86 -10.94
CA PHE A 597 -1.31 35.63 -11.69
C PHE A 597 0.14 35.15 -11.52
N ILE A 598 1.09 36.04 -11.19
CA ILE A 598 2.49 35.68 -10.94
C ILE A 598 2.59 34.86 -9.64
N GLY A 599 1.99 35.37 -8.57
CA GLY A 599 1.92 34.69 -7.28
C GLY A 599 1.13 33.37 -7.37
N ALA A 600 0.02 33.35 -8.11
CA ALA A 600 -0.77 32.14 -8.33
C ALA A 600 0.01 31.06 -9.09
N LEU A 601 0.63 31.40 -10.23
CA LEU A 601 1.42 30.48 -11.05
C LEU A 601 2.57 29.86 -10.25
N ARG A 602 3.23 30.66 -9.41
CA ARG A 602 4.28 30.18 -8.50
C ARG A 602 3.77 29.12 -7.54
N ASP A 603 2.61 29.35 -6.93
CA ASP A 603 2.05 28.48 -5.91
C ASP A 603 1.48 27.18 -6.51
N VAL A 604 0.83 27.23 -7.68
CA VAL A 604 0.34 26.04 -8.41
C VAL A 604 1.51 25.14 -8.83
N ARG A 605 2.60 25.73 -9.35
CA ARG A 605 3.80 24.95 -9.73
C ARG A 605 4.54 24.36 -8.55
N ALA A 606 4.47 25.02 -7.39
CA ALA A 606 5.01 24.48 -6.16
C ALA A 606 4.20 23.27 -5.70
N LEU A 607 2.89 23.42 -5.65
CA LEU A 607 1.93 22.34 -5.39
C LEU A 607 2.16 21.14 -6.31
N LEU A 608 2.38 21.34 -7.62
CA LEU A 608 2.63 20.28 -8.59
C LEU A 608 3.96 19.51 -8.43
N THR A 609 4.93 19.98 -7.65
CA THR A 609 6.07 19.10 -7.27
C THR A 609 5.78 18.26 -6.02
N LEU A 610 4.79 18.66 -5.21
CA LEU A 610 4.37 17.91 -4.02
C LEU A 610 3.39 16.81 -4.43
N ASP A 611 2.47 17.14 -5.34
CA ASP A 611 1.54 16.21 -5.97
C ASP A 611 1.39 16.57 -7.46
N PRO A 612 2.06 15.85 -8.38
CA PRO A 612 1.96 16.08 -9.82
C PRO A 612 0.55 15.87 -10.41
N HIS A 613 -0.34 15.14 -9.73
CA HIS A 613 -1.67 14.80 -10.22
C HIS A 613 -2.79 15.58 -9.50
N TYR A 614 -2.43 16.64 -8.77
CA TYR A 614 -3.36 17.40 -7.93
C TYR A 614 -4.50 18.05 -8.73
N MET A 615 -5.71 17.94 -8.20
CA MET A 615 -6.93 18.46 -8.80
C MET A 615 -7.44 19.70 -8.05
N MET A 616 -7.19 20.87 -8.63
CA MET A 616 -7.58 22.20 -8.15
C MET A 616 -9.11 22.40 -8.12
N PHE A 617 -9.54 23.38 -7.32
CA PHE A 617 -10.91 23.89 -7.19
C PHE A 617 -11.91 22.81 -6.79
N HIS A 618 -11.55 22.03 -5.76
CA HIS A 618 -12.31 20.87 -5.28
C HIS A 618 -12.49 19.77 -6.35
N GLY A 619 -11.42 19.41 -7.07
CA GLY A 619 -11.46 18.30 -8.02
C GLY A 619 -11.88 18.67 -9.45
N LYS A 620 -12.01 19.96 -9.78
CA LYS A 620 -12.61 20.41 -11.05
C LYS A 620 -11.61 20.68 -12.17
N LEU A 621 -10.35 20.97 -11.86
CA LEU A 621 -9.33 21.34 -12.84
C LEU A 621 -7.98 20.70 -12.50
N GLN A 622 -7.32 20.05 -13.46
CA GLN A 622 -5.94 19.58 -13.25
C GLN A 622 -4.98 20.76 -13.09
N GLY A 623 -4.02 20.65 -12.17
CA GLY A 623 -3.03 21.72 -11.94
C GLY A 623 -2.24 22.11 -13.19
N ASP A 624 -1.85 21.15 -14.04
CA ASP A 624 -1.11 21.43 -15.29
C ASP A 624 -1.91 22.32 -16.26
N HIS A 625 -3.20 22.05 -16.42
CA HIS A 625 -4.09 22.88 -17.26
C HIS A 625 -4.21 24.30 -16.70
N LEU A 626 -4.20 24.47 -15.36
CA LEU A 626 -4.16 25.79 -14.75
C LEU A 626 -2.80 26.49 -14.96
N VAL A 627 -1.69 25.74 -14.97
CA VAL A 627 -0.37 26.29 -15.33
C VAL A 627 -0.36 26.81 -16.76
N GLU A 628 -0.92 26.07 -17.73
CA GLU A 628 -1.04 26.53 -19.12
C GLU A 628 -1.85 27.83 -19.23
N LEU A 629 -3.04 27.86 -18.60
CA LEU A 629 -3.91 29.04 -18.57
C LEU A 629 -3.20 30.27 -17.98
N LEU A 630 -2.47 30.11 -16.87
CA LEU A 630 -1.73 31.20 -16.22
C LEU A 630 -0.47 31.62 -17.00
N CYS A 631 0.19 30.71 -17.70
CA CYS A 631 1.35 31.02 -18.55
C CYS A 631 0.99 31.85 -19.78
N ASN A 632 -0.26 31.80 -20.24
CA ASN A 632 -0.74 32.66 -21.34
C ASN A 632 -0.91 34.14 -20.93
N ALA A 633 -0.92 34.44 -19.62
CA ALA A 633 -1.05 35.79 -19.07
C ALA A 633 0.24 36.32 -18.40
N VAL A 634 1.29 35.49 -18.26
CA VAL A 634 2.47 35.80 -17.44
C VAL A 634 3.77 35.33 -18.10
N GLN A 635 4.85 36.09 -17.92
CA GLN A 635 6.19 35.74 -18.42
C GLN A 635 6.70 34.41 -17.80
N GLN A 636 7.25 33.53 -18.64
CA GLN A 636 7.66 32.19 -18.23
C GLN A 636 8.77 32.19 -17.17
N SER A 637 8.45 31.73 -15.97
CA SER A 637 9.41 31.16 -15.01
C SER A 637 9.49 29.63 -15.22
N SER A 638 10.54 28.95 -14.74
CA SER A 638 10.52 27.48 -14.62
C SER A 638 9.97 27.03 -13.26
N GLN A 639 9.52 25.78 -13.15
CA GLN A 639 9.01 25.20 -11.89
C GLN A 639 10.00 25.35 -10.73
N ALA A 640 11.29 25.14 -11.00
CA ALA A 640 12.35 25.33 -10.03
C ALA A 640 12.58 26.82 -9.66
N ASP A 641 12.32 27.79 -10.55
CA ASP A 641 12.43 29.22 -10.19
C ASP A 641 11.26 29.67 -9.31
N CYS A 642 10.05 29.16 -9.57
CA CYS A 642 8.89 29.35 -8.71
C CYS A 642 9.17 28.82 -7.30
N TRP A 643 9.76 27.63 -7.20
CA TRP A 643 10.22 27.08 -5.94
C TRP A 643 11.30 27.90 -5.27
N MET A 644 12.29 28.41 -6.01
CA MET A 644 13.35 29.24 -5.43
C MET A 644 12.81 30.51 -4.74
N GLN A 645 11.72 31.10 -5.25
CA GLN A 645 11.06 32.25 -4.62
C GLN A 645 10.31 31.89 -3.33
N LEU A 646 9.78 30.67 -3.21
CA LEU A 646 9.18 30.15 -1.98
C LEU A 646 10.25 29.68 -0.99
N TYR A 647 11.34 29.12 -1.50
CA TYR A 647 12.48 28.56 -0.76
C TYR A 647 13.13 29.59 0.15
N ASP A 648 13.40 30.82 -0.32
CA ASP A 648 14.05 31.85 0.53
C ASP A 648 13.17 32.30 1.71
N ARG A 649 11.87 31.93 1.73
CA ARG A 649 10.97 32.10 2.88
C ARG A 649 10.81 30.81 3.70
N TRP A 650 10.66 29.65 3.04
CA TRP A 650 10.35 28.37 3.70
C TRP A 650 11.58 27.66 4.29
N SER A 651 12.74 27.76 3.64
CA SER A 651 14.00 27.22 4.16
C SER A 651 14.49 27.92 5.43
N CYS A 652 13.83 28.99 5.88
CA CYS A 652 14.08 29.57 7.20
C CYS A 652 13.38 28.82 8.35
N VAL A 653 12.47 27.87 8.04
CA VAL A 653 11.65 27.19 9.06
C VAL A 653 11.68 25.66 8.92
N ASP A 654 11.76 25.11 7.70
CA ASP A 654 11.88 23.66 7.50
C ASP A 654 13.00 23.29 6.50
N ASP A 655 14.19 23.06 7.05
CA ASP A 655 15.36 22.54 6.35
C ASP A 655 15.12 21.17 5.70
N ILE A 656 14.34 20.30 6.34
CA ILE A 656 14.22 18.88 5.99
C ILE A 656 13.20 18.72 4.86
N GLY A 657 12.05 19.36 4.95
CA GLY A 657 11.07 19.47 3.87
C GLY A 657 11.65 20.20 2.66
N SER A 658 12.36 21.32 2.87
CA SER A 658 13.07 22.02 1.78
C SER A 658 14.08 21.11 1.07
N LEU A 659 14.82 20.28 1.82
CA LEU A 659 15.78 19.33 1.25
C LEU A 659 15.09 18.20 0.48
N ALA A 660 13.98 17.67 0.99
CA ALA A 660 13.19 16.62 0.33
C ALA A 660 12.62 17.11 -1.01
N VAL A 661 12.08 18.33 -1.04
CA VAL A 661 11.52 18.97 -2.23
C VAL A 661 12.61 19.27 -3.27
N ILE A 662 13.80 19.73 -2.86
CA ILE A 662 14.95 19.89 -3.77
C ILE A 662 15.42 18.53 -4.31
N HIS A 663 15.39 17.47 -3.50
CA HIS A 663 15.71 16.11 -3.95
C HIS A 663 14.75 15.61 -5.03
N HIS A 664 13.44 15.86 -4.87
CA HIS A 664 12.43 15.51 -5.88
C HIS A 664 12.64 16.30 -7.18
N MET A 665 12.87 17.62 -7.11
CA MET A 665 13.17 18.41 -8.30
C MET A 665 14.47 18.00 -9.00
N LEU A 666 15.52 17.63 -8.26
CA LEU A 666 16.77 17.13 -8.84
C LEU A 666 16.64 15.74 -9.50
N ALA A 667 15.60 14.97 -9.19
CA ALA A 667 15.31 13.74 -9.91
C ALA A 667 14.73 14.04 -11.31
N ASN A 668 13.95 15.11 -11.44
CA ASN A 668 13.30 15.53 -12.69
C ASN A 668 14.21 16.43 -13.55
N ASP A 669 15.01 17.30 -12.93
CA ASP A 669 15.99 18.18 -13.58
C ASP A 669 17.35 18.10 -12.85
N PRO A 670 18.16 17.05 -13.11
CA PRO A 670 19.45 16.87 -12.46
C PRO A 670 20.51 17.90 -12.90
N GLY A 671 20.29 18.58 -14.03
CA GLY A 671 21.25 19.53 -14.63
C GLY A 671 21.27 20.90 -13.97
N LYS A 672 20.26 21.25 -13.16
CA LYS A 672 20.13 22.60 -12.60
C LYS A 672 21.09 22.85 -11.43
N SER A 673 22.26 23.41 -11.76
CA SER A 673 23.35 23.75 -10.83
C SER A 673 22.90 24.52 -9.57
N LEU A 674 21.91 25.41 -9.69
CA LEU A 674 21.34 26.16 -8.57
C LEU A 674 20.69 25.25 -7.50
N LEU A 675 19.98 24.20 -7.91
CA LEU A 675 19.36 23.24 -6.98
C LEU A 675 20.44 22.42 -6.26
N GLN A 676 21.49 21.99 -6.97
CA GLN A 676 22.62 21.28 -6.36
C GLN A 676 23.40 22.15 -5.35
N PHE A 677 23.56 23.45 -5.64
CA PHE A 677 24.16 24.42 -4.72
C PHE A 677 23.31 24.58 -3.45
N ARG A 678 22.00 24.76 -3.57
CA ARG A 678 21.10 24.89 -2.40
C ARG A 678 20.97 23.60 -1.58
N LYS A 679 20.97 22.43 -2.23
CA LYS A 679 21.10 21.12 -1.55
C LYS A 679 22.36 21.08 -0.68
N SER A 680 23.51 21.49 -1.23
CA SER A 680 24.78 21.55 -0.48
C SER A 680 24.70 22.51 0.70
N LEU A 681 24.06 23.68 0.53
CA LEU A 681 23.87 24.67 1.59
C LEU A 681 22.97 24.17 2.75
N LEU A 682 21.86 23.49 2.44
CA LEU A 682 20.99 22.87 3.44
C LEU A 682 21.72 21.77 4.21
N LEU A 683 22.43 20.89 3.51
CA LEU A 683 23.23 19.83 4.14
C LEU A 683 24.31 20.42 5.07
N LEU A 684 24.96 21.50 4.67
CA LEU A 684 25.90 22.25 5.51
C LEU A 684 25.22 22.81 6.77
N ARG A 685 24.06 23.47 6.64
CA ARG A 685 23.34 24.04 7.80
C ARG A 685 22.85 22.95 8.75
N LEU A 686 22.28 21.86 8.23
CA LEU A 686 21.87 20.69 9.02
C LEU A 686 23.06 20.03 9.74
N LEU A 687 24.22 19.90 9.08
CA LEU A 687 25.44 19.38 9.71
C LEU A 687 25.97 20.30 10.83
N VAL A 688 25.84 21.62 10.68
CA VAL A 688 26.19 22.58 11.74
C VAL A 688 25.23 22.47 12.92
N ILE A 689 23.93 22.35 12.67
CA ILE A 689 22.92 22.16 13.72
C ILE A 689 23.17 20.85 14.48
N LEU A 690 23.36 19.73 13.76
CA LEU A 690 23.65 18.42 14.37
C LEU A 690 24.93 18.44 15.22
N ARG A 691 25.97 19.19 14.79
CA ARG A 691 27.21 19.40 15.57
C ARG A 691 27.07 20.35 16.76
N ALA A 692 25.96 21.07 16.88
CA ALA A 692 25.65 21.92 18.05
C ALA A 692 24.77 21.20 19.08
N PHE A 693 24.18 20.05 18.71
CA PHE A 693 23.39 19.18 19.60
C PHE A 693 24.16 17.93 20.09
N MET A 694 25.36 17.67 19.53
CA MET A 694 26.34 16.70 20.04
C MET A 694 27.40 17.42 20.87
#